data_AF-A0A1H4RP51-F1
#
_entry.id   AF-A0A1H4RP51-F1
#
_cell.length_a   1.000
_cell.length_b   1.000
_cell.length_c   1.000
_cell.angle_alpha   90.00
_cell.angle_beta   90.00
_cell.angle_gamma   90.00
#
_symmetry.space_group_name_H-M   'P 1'
#
loop_
_entity.id
_entity.type
_entity.pdbx_description
1 polymer ?
#
loop_
_entity_poly.entity_id
_entity_poly.type
_entity_poly.pdbx_seq_one_letter_code
_entity_poly.pdbx_strand_id
1 'polypeptide(L)'
;MTTIEQVPWASMPPAARSGGDDTGSRLIDRWFPCASVDAAVGTPTGSGLSEKALFTWFASRPIAQARAAVLTALLPDQAMHHGDVQKAIVSGAADAQQRLRKVIAAQYPAGRPVVLDMFSGRGIIPLEAARLGVTAVGTDLSPVATLAGRLLADYPLRDWSAEPDLPFKQPPADEALFDEGVPRLLRDARLIMAEVGSRVAEAVSPLYPRNSTGAFPWAYLWAVTIPCDHCRRRFPLIGSMVLRHPYRRTEDDGQALQLVVEQDTWHTEVVEGSPLKEPTFAAAAGKKGKSARCPFPACGHVHTLESVKRIGQAGQYRDALLAVGEELEGVRKIFRAPTQQEIEAAASVDLSALPPLSGLCAVPDEVIPDGNQDTVRASAYGYRTYGDLMNPRQTAKFVATARAIREVATDCIAAGLSTEYATALAGYAAANLPRQLRLATRGAKLRTHGKPDGTAQNRVKVADVFSNESKVSFNFDYLETGPGDGPGTWFSLSESGLNALKKVLAESPAGRPGRFRRASAIALPFRDGSVDAVITDPPYYNMIDYADASDLFHVWLRRTLRDLTPDLFDQSGHDGLQDKTDEIIVKRGNAPDEHRTRDFYEQMLSRAFVEARRVLRPDGHLVVVFGHSDPDAWRRLLGALHDAGFVVTSSWPSRTETAATGVASIKVTVTIGCRVAALNRPAVTAAQVDREVTERVKAAAREWDREGLALTDQLMAAYGPAMEIYGRYSKILKPDGGRAELDRYLTLARTAVRDATALKLDELPLDTFDAPTRFAVFWQRLYARSDVPKGEARFLAQADNLRLEELRGALLTESKSGYRLRLDAPDVVGEQSSAFEVVRGMAAAWDQNATEGVAAVLAQGERLPTDAHLWAVVGEIVAQLPPSDQVAKALTAVQRNAATITSLAHRAVTASAGESVAQLALSLPDEES
;
A
#
# COMPACT_ATOMS: atom_id res chain seq x y z
N MET A 1 32.73 17.39 8.04
CA MET A 1 32.99 17.09 9.46
C MET A 1 32.98 18.39 10.23
N THR A 2 31.88 18.69 10.90
CA THR A 2 31.71 19.86 11.77
C THR A 2 30.79 19.39 12.88
N THR A 3 31.28 19.42 14.12
CA THR A 3 30.56 18.93 15.30
C THR A 3 29.35 19.82 15.58
N ILE A 4 28.16 19.23 15.63
CA ILE A 4 26.95 19.90 16.08
C ILE A 4 27.06 20.10 17.59
N GLU A 5 27.25 21.34 18.04
CA GLU A 5 27.25 21.69 19.46
C GLU A 5 25.85 21.53 20.06
N GLN A 6 25.79 21.00 21.30
CA GLN A 6 24.55 20.91 22.06
C GLN A 6 24.16 22.29 22.59
N VAL A 7 23.09 22.89 22.05
CA VAL A 7 22.54 24.15 22.56
C VAL A 7 21.83 23.89 23.90
N PRO A 8 22.19 24.55 25.01
CA PRO A 8 21.49 24.39 26.29
C PRO A 8 20.09 25.02 26.26
N TRP A 9 19.06 24.23 26.60
CA TRP A 9 17.68 24.71 26.63
C TRP A 9 17.45 25.64 27.84
N ALA A 10 17.21 26.93 27.58
CA ALA A 10 16.96 27.92 28.62
C ALA A 10 15.57 27.77 29.25
N SER A 11 15.53 27.95 30.57
CA SER A 11 14.39 27.82 31.49
C SER A 11 13.04 28.37 31.00
N MET A 12 12.04 27.51 30.89
CA MET A 12 10.63 27.87 31.11
C MET A 12 10.23 27.56 32.56
N PRO A 13 9.38 28.37 33.21
CA PRO A 13 8.98 28.15 34.60
C PRO A 13 8.09 26.90 34.75
N PRO A 14 8.25 26.11 35.83
CA PRO A 14 7.46 24.90 36.04
C PRO A 14 6.02 25.24 36.44
N ALA A 15 5.05 24.77 35.66
CA ALA A 15 3.66 24.74 36.09
C ALA A 15 3.49 23.68 37.18
N ALA A 16 3.08 24.11 38.38
CA ALA A 16 2.82 23.20 39.50
C ALA A 16 1.67 22.23 39.16
N ARG A 17 1.87 20.93 39.44
CA ARG A 17 0.81 19.91 39.40
C ARG A 17 0.64 19.31 40.79
N SER A 18 -0.50 19.57 41.43
CA SER A 18 -1.04 18.72 42.49
C SER A 18 -1.66 17.46 41.89
N GLY A 19 -1.57 16.32 42.58
CA GLY A 19 -2.02 15.02 42.06
C GLY A 19 -3.54 14.79 42.13
N GLY A 20 -4.01 13.80 41.37
CA GLY A 20 -5.42 13.40 41.24
C GLY A 20 -5.97 13.69 39.84
N ASP A 21 -6.30 12.63 39.10
CA ASP A 21 -6.78 12.59 37.70
C ASP A 21 -5.90 13.22 36.59
N ASP A 22 -5.47 12.38 35.64
CA ASP A 22 -4.91 12.82 34.35
C ASP A 22 -6.02 13.34 33.43
N THR A 23 -6.49 14.55 33.72
CA THR A 23 -7.43 15.34 32.89
C THR A 23 -6.92 15.62 31.46
N GLY A 24 -5.69 15.20 31.12
CA GLY A 24 -5.13 15.23 29.78
C GLY A 24 -5.23 13.92 28.99
N SER A 25 -5.68 12.81 29.57
CA SER A 25 -5.78 11.51 28.86
C SER A 25 -6.75 11.58 27.69
N ARG A 26 -6.38 10.96 26.57
CA ARG A 26 -7.20 10.85 25.34
C ARG A 26 -7.56 9.40 25.10
N LEU A 27 -8.66 9.16 24.38
CA LEU A 27 -9.04 7.79 24.00
C LEU A 27 -7.85 7.05 23.38
N ILE A 28 -7.05 7.68 22.51
CA ILE A 28 -5.91 7.01 21.86
C ILE A 28 -4.90 6.41 22.86
N ASP A 29 -4.77 6.92 24.09
CA ASP A 29 -3.86 6.38 25.10
C ASP A 29 -4.32 5.04 25.71
N ARG A 30 -5.63 4.74 25.65
CA ARG A 30 -6.26 3.62 26.37
C ARG A 30 -7.21 2.75 25.54
N TRP A 31 -7.77 3.27 24.46
CA TRP A 31 -8.70 2.56 23.58
C TRP A 31 -8.66 3.06 22.13
N PHE A 32 -8.60 2.12 21.18
CA PHE A 32 -8.82 2.40 19.76
C PHE A 32 -9.78 1.36 19.17
N PRO A 33 -10.76 1.77 18.35
CA PRO A 33 -11.82 0.90 17.83
C PRO A 33 -11.36 0.01 16.67
N CYS A 34 -10.33 -0.83 16.90
CA CYS A 34 -9.68 -1.67 15.88
C CYS A 34 -10.70 -2.50 15.08
N ALA A 35 -11.59 -3.22 15.75
CA ALA A 35 -12.62 -4.04 15.10
C ALA A 35 -13.61 -3.23 14.23
N SER A 36 -13.91 -1.99 14.61
CA SER A 36 -14.78 -1.10 13.81
C SER A 36 -14.06 -0.53 12.59
N VAL A 37 -12.76 -0.24 12.70
CA VAL A 37 -11.92 0.15 11.56
C VAL A 37 -11.84 -1.01 10.58
N ASP A 38 -11.50 -2.22 11.05
CA ASP A 38 -11.42 -3.43 10.25
C ASP A 38 -12.72 -3.77 9.50
N ALA A 39 -13.88 -3.58 10.15
CA ALA A 39 -15.17 -3.78 9.51
C ALA A 39 -15.48 -2.72 8.43
N ALA A 40 -14.90 -1.52 8.54
CA ALA A 40 -15.22 -0.36 7.70
C ALA A 40 -14.24 -0.16 6.52
N VAL A 41 -12.98 -0.60 6.62
CA VAL A 41 -11.96 -0.36 5.56
C VAL A 41 -12.32 -0.93 4.18
N GLY A 42 -13.22 -1.91 4.12
CA GLY A 42 -13.72 -2.50 2.87
C GLY A 42 -15.02 -1.86 2.35
N THR A 43 -15.65 -0.95 3.09
CA THR A 43 -16.97 -0.38 2.74
C THR A 43 -16.84 0.91 1.91
N PRO A 44 -17.91 1.35 1.22
CA PRO A 44 -17.94 2.67 0.57
C PRO A 44 -17.74 3.85 1.54
N THR A 45 -18.13 3.71 2.81
CA THR A 45 -18.01 4.73 3.86
C THR A 45 -16.63 4.80 4.51
N GLY A 46 -15.87 3.69 4.55
CA GLY A 46 -14.59 3.60 5.25
C GLY A 46 -13.35 3.40 4.37
N SER A 47 -13.49 2.94 3.13
CA SER A 47 -12.34 2.61 2.26
C SER A 47 -11.56 3.78 1.67
N GLY A 48 -12.18 4.97 1.51
CA GLY A 48 -11.55 6.11 0.83
C GLY A 48 -11.40 5.96 -0.69
N LEU A 49 -12.02 4.94 -1.31
CA LEU A 49 -11.92 4.68 -2.75
C LEU A 49 -12.65 5.72 -3.61
N SER A 50 -13.74 6.31 -3.11
CA SER A 50 -14.45 7.39 -3.80
C SER A 50 -13.57 8.63 -3.91
N GLU A 51 -12.93 9.01 -2.81
CA GLU A 51 -12.11 10.21 -2.66
C GLU A 51 -10.85 10.15 -3.53
N LYS A 52 -10.33 8.95 -3.78
CA LYS A 52 -9.24 8.71 -4.75
C LYS A 52 -9.62 9.04 -6.20
N ALA A 53 -10.92 9.11 -6.52
CA ALA A 53 -11.41 9.53 -7.83
C ALA A 53 -11.45 11.06 -8.01
N LEU A 54 -11.44 11.86 -6.92
CA LEU A 54 -11.18 13.31 -7.02
C LEU A 54 -9.75 13.55 -7.50
N PHE A 55 -8.77 13.02 -6.76
CA PHE A 55 -7.37 13.09 -7.12
C PHE A 55 -6.64 11.82 -6.70
N THR A 56 -5.86 11.24 -7.63
CA THR A 56 -5.13 10.00 -7.35
C THR A 56 -3.75 10.28 -6.78
N TRP A 57 -3.52 9.83 -5.55
CA TRP A 57 -2.23 9.81 -4.87
C TRP A 57 -1.90 8.38 -4.39
N PHE A 58 -0.62 8.14 -4.15
CA PHE A 58 -0.07 6.84 -3.71
C PHE A 58 -0.37 6.57 -2.22
N ALA A 59 -0.22 5.32 -1.77
CA ALA A 59 -0.42 4.89 -0.38
C ALA A 59 -1.79 5.32 0.17
N SER A 60 -2.84 4.81 -0.46
CA SER A 60 -4.21 5.24 -0.19
C SER A 60 -4.74 4.79 1.18
N ARG A 61 -4.55 5.61 2.23
CA ARG A 61 -5.15 5.35 3.55
C ARG A 61 -6.68 5.27 3.52
N PRO A 62 -7.29 4.29 4.22
CA PRO A 62 -8.73 4.25 4.44
C PRO A 62 -9.22 5.38 5.35
N ILE A 63 -10.38 5.93 5.00
CA ILE A 63 -11.07 6.97 5.77
C ILE A 63 -11.45 6.49 7.17
N ALA A 64 -11.86 5.22 7.32
CA ALA A 64 -12.24 4.66 8.61
C ALA A 64 -11.11 4.75 9.66
N GLN A 65 -9.87 4.48 9.26
CA GLN A 65 -8.71 4.60 10.14
C GLN A 65 -8.45 6.07 10.48
N ALA A 66 -8.42 6.96 9.47
CA ALA A 66 -8.11 8.36 9.70
C ALA A 66 -9.16 9.04 10.61
N ARG A 67 -10.44 8.72 10.42
CA ARG A 67 -11.53 9.13 11.30
C ARG A 67 -11.33 8.63 12.73
N ALA A 68 -10.96 7.35 12.89
CA ALA A 68 -10.67 6.78 14.20
C ALA A 68 -9.50 7.51 14.87
N ALA A 69 -8.37 7.70 14.18
CA ALA A 69 -7.19 8.40 14.69
C ALA A 69 -7.52 9.83 15.14
N VAL A 70 -8.22 10.60 14.30
CA VAL A 70 -8.64 11.98 14.62
C VAL A 70 -9.59 12.01 15.82
N LEU A 71 -10.62 11.17 15.84
CA LEU A 71 -11.57 11.11 16.96
C LEU A 71 -10.86 10.71 18.26
N THR A 72 -10.05 9.66 18.26
CA THR A 72 -9.40 9.15 19.47
C THR A 72 -8.30 10.07 19.99
N ALA A 73 -7.66 10.88 19.13
CA ALA A 73 -6.67 11.88 19.54
C ALA A 73 -7.31 13.11 20.22
N LEU A 74 -8.54 13.46 19.84
CA LEU A 74 -9.20 14.68 20.29
C LEU A 74 -10.16 14.46 21.46
N LEU A 75 -10.83 13.31 21.53
CA LEU A 75 -11.82 13.02 22.57
C LEU A 75 -11.16 12.70 23.92
N PRO A 76 -11.78 13.11 25.05
CA PRO A 76 -11.33 12.69 26.37
C PRO A 76 -11.51 11.18 26.55
N ASP A 77 -10.67 10.60 27.39
CA ASP A 77 -10.65 9.18 27.75
C ASP A 77 -11.90 8.79 28.58
N GLN A 78 -13.04 8.63 27.91
CA GLN A 78 -14.34 8.35 28.54
C GLN A 78 -15.16 7.34 27.73
N ALA A 79 -15.46 6.20 28.37
CA ALA A 79 -16.19 5.07 27.77
C ALA A 79 -17.55 5.44 27.15
N MET A 80 -18.21 6.47 27.65
CA MET A 80 -19.51 6.95 27.14
C MET A 80 -19.46 7.39 25.66
N HIS A 81 -18.28 7.73 25.12
CA HIS A 81 -18.13 8.12 23.72
C HIS A 81 -17.93 6.93 22.76
N HIS A 82 -17.61 5.73 23.26
CA HIS A 82 -17.20 4.59 22.44
C HIS A 82 -18.26 4.23 21.38
N GLY A 83 -19.54 4.15 21.78
CA GLY A 83 -20.64 3.78 20.88
C GLY A 83 -20.88 4.79 19.75
N ASP A 84 -20.65 6.08 20.00
CA ASP A 84 -20.76 7.10 18.95
C ASP A 84 -19.53 7.12 18.03
N VAL A 85 -18.32 6.91 18.58
CA VAL A 85 -17.09 6.75 17.78
C VAL A 85 -17.21 5.54 16.84
N GLN A 86 -17.69 4.39 17.34
CA GLN A 86 -17.91 3.19 16.54
C GLN A 86 -18.92 3.43 15.40
N LYS A 87 -20.05 4.09 15.67
CA LYS A 87 -21.05 4.45 14.65
C LYS A 87 -20.48 5.41 13.59
N ALA A 88 -19.73 6.44 14.02
CA ALA A 88 -19.08 7.37 13.11
C ALA A 88 -18.07 6.66 12.18
N ILE A 89 -17.35 5.64 12.67
CA ILE A 89 -16.39 4.87 11.87
C ILE A 89 -17.09 3.92 10.89
N VAL A 90 -18.02 3.08 11.37
CA VAL A 90 -18.62 2.02 10.56
C VAL A 90 -19.59 2.57 9.50
N SER A 91 -20.56 3.39 9.92
CA SER A 91 -21.64 3.87 9.05
C SER A 91 -21.54 5.35 8.67
N GLY A 92 -20.58 6.10 9.23
CA GLY A 92 -20.50 7.55 9.00
C GLY A 92 -21.60 8.34 9.71
N ALA A 93 -22.30 7.75 10.68
CA ALA A 93 -23.52 8.29 11.28
C ALA A 93 -23.43 9.78 11.67
N ALA A 94 -24.21 10.63 10.97
CA ALA A 94 -24.12 12.08 11.10
C ALA A 94 -24.54 12.60 12.48
N ASP A 95 -25.50 11.94 13.14
CA ASP A 95 -25.94 12.27 14.50
C ASP A 95 -24.85 11.97 15.54
N ALA A 96 -24.14 10.85 15.39
CA ALA A 96 -22.99 10.49 16.23
C ALA A 96 -21.85 11.49 16.02
N GLN A 97 -21.50 11.80 14.76
CA GLN A 97 -20.52 12.85 14.45
C GLN A 97 -20.92 14.19 15.08
N GLN A 98 -22.19 14.60 14.99
CA GLN A 98 -22.66 15.86 15.60
C GLN A 98 -22.51 15.86 17.14
N ARG A 99 -22.78 14.73 17.82
CA ARG A 99 -22.55 14.61 19.27
C ARG A 99 -21.07 14.69 19.62
N LEU A 100 -20.21 13.94 18.94
CA LEU A 100 -18.75 13.96 19.17
C LEU A 100 -18.15 15.35 18.93
N ARG A 101 -18.62 16.07 17.90
CA ARG A 101 -18.22 17.46 17.64
C ARG A 101 -18.55 18.41 18.78
N LYS A 102 -19.70 18.25 19.45
CA LYS A 102 -20.07 19.07 20.63
C LYS A 102 -19.11 18.81 21.80
N VAL A 103 -18.71 17.54 22.02
CA VAL A 103 -17.71 17.17 23.02
C VAL A 103 -16.35 17.83 22.72
N ILE A 104 -15.87 17.72 21.48
CA ILE A 104 -14.61 18.33 21.05
C ILE A 104 -14.67 19.87 21.19
N ALA A 105 -15.75 20.52 20.78
CA ALA A 105 -15.90 21.97 20.92
C ALA A 105 -15.94 22.45 22.38
N ALA A 106 -16.52 21.66 23.29
CA ALA A 106 -16.51 21.95 24.73
C ALA A 106 -15.11 21.75 25.35
N GLN A 107 -14.35 20.75 24.90
CA GLN A 107 -12.98 20.46 25.33
C GLN A 107 -11.98 21.54 24.86
N TYR A 108 -12.22 22.14 23.69
CA TYR A 108 -11.29 23.04 23.00
C TYR A 108 -11.95 24.40 22.64
N PRO A 109 -12.10 25.32 23.60
CA PRO A 109 -12.66 26.64 23.34
C PRO A 109 -11.74 27.51 22.45
N ALA A 110 -12.30 28.62 21.94
CA ALA A 110 -11.59 29.67 21.20
C ALA A 110 -10.91 29.24 19.88
N GLY A 111 -11.54 28.35 19.10
CA GLY A 111 -11.09 27.98 17.76
C GLY A 111 -10.03 26.86 17.68
N ARG A 112 -9.67 26.31 18.84
CA ARG A 112 -8.99 25.01 18.99
C ARG A 112 -9.97 23.85 18.66
N PRO A 113 -9.48 22.61 18.48
CA PRO A 113 -8.08 22.23 18.34
C PRO A 113 -7.53 22.58 16.95
N VAL A 114 -6.22 22.79 16.89
CA VAL A 114 -5.43 22.74 15.66
C VAL A 114 -4.87 21.33 15.48
N VAL A 115 -5.26 20.68 14.39
CA VAL A 115 -4.77 19.35 14.00
C VAL A 115 -3.84 19.50 12.81
N LEU A 116 -2.60 19.02 12.93
CA LEU A 116 -1.60 19.02 11.87
C LEU A 116 -1.32 17.59 11.39
N ASP A 117 -1.37 17.39 10.07
CA ASP A 117 -0.72 16.28 9.40
C ASP A 117 0.48 16.80 8.61
N MET A 118 1.68 16.35 8.97
CA MET A 118 2.94 16.81 8.39
C MET A 118 3.43 16.00 7.18
N PHE A 119 2.77 14.87 6.90
CA PHE A 119 2.99 14.00 5.74
C PHE A 119 1.66 13.77 5.01
N SER A 120 0.93 14.86 4.76
CA SER A 120 -0.51 14.80 4.51
C SER A 120 -0.93 14.10 3.22
N GLY A 121 -0.03 13.93 2.24
CA GLY A 121 -0.35 13.30 0.97
C GLY A 121 -1.55 13.98 0.32
N ARG A 122 -2.61 13.21 0.02
CA ARG A 122 -3.89 13.75 -0.50
C ARG A 122 -4.82 14.37 0.55
N GLY A 123 -4.41 14.48 1.82
CA GLY A 123 -5.17 15.17 2.87
C GLY A 123 -6.30 14.39 3.54
N ILE A 124 -6.21 13.05 3.66
CA ILE A 124 -7.28 12.24 4.30
C ILE A 124 -7.43 12.50 5.80
N ILE A 125 -6.34 12.63 6.55
CA ILE A 125 -6.41 12.99 7.99
C ILE A 125 -6.93 14.42 8.16
N PRO A 126 -6.42 15.44 7.43
CA PRO A 126 -7.02 16.77 7.40
C PRO A 126 -8.51 16.80 7.00
N LEU A 127 -8.98 15.95 6.08
CA LEU A 127 -10.40 15.85 5.72
C LEU A 127 -11.27 15.45 6.92
N GLU A 128 -10.89 14.41 7.65
CA GLU A 128 -11.69 13.94 8.79
C GLU A 128 -11.63 14.94 9.97
N ALA A 129 -10.51 15.63 10.17
CA ALA A 129 -10.44 16.78 11.08
C ALA A 129 -11.34 17.93 10.63
N ALA A 130 -11.29 18.31 9.35
CA ALA A 130 -12.11 19.36 8.75
C ALA A 130 -13.62 19.05 8.89
N ARG A 131 -14.04 17.79 8.70
CA ARG A 131 -15.42 17.30 8.90
C ARG A 131 -15.92 17.44 10.34
N LEU A 132 -15.03 17.40 11.33
CA LEU A 132 -15.37 17.68 12.73
C LEU A 132 -15.47 19.18 13.04
N GLY A 133 -15.18 20.05 12.08
CA GLY A 133 -15.20 21.51 12.28
C GLY A 133 -14.03 22.01 13.14
N VAL A 134 -12.94 21.24 13.23
CA VAL A 134 -11.70 21.70 13.89
C VAL A 134 -10.77 22.38 12.90
N THR A 135 -9.72 23.03 13.39
CA THR A 135 -8.77 23.73 12.51
C THR A 135 -7.77 22.72 11.94
N ALA A 136 -8.08 22.15 10.78
CA ALA A 136 -7.23 21.16 10.10
C ALA A 136 -6.12 21.83 9.26
N VAL A 137 -4.90 21.29 9.35
CA VAL A 137 -3.72 21.73 8.62
C VAL A 137 -3.04 20.51 8.00
N GLY A 138 -2.73 20.56 6.71
CA GLY A 138 -1.94 19.56 6.00
C GLY A 138 -0.70 20.19 5.38
N THR A 139 0.46 19.59 5.60
CA THR A 139 1.67 19.89 4.84
C THR A 139 2.19 18.67 4.11
N ASP A 140 2.84 18.90 2.98
CA ASP A 140 3.55 17.87 2.22
C ASP A 140 4.72 18.53 1.47
N LEU A 141 5.78 17.78 1.19
CA LEU A 141 6.89 18.26 0.37
C LEU A 141 6.47 18.39 -1.10
N SER A 142 5.59 17.51 -1.57
CA SER A 142 5.10 17.48 -2.94
C SER A 142 4.02 18.56 -3.18
N PRO A 143 4.18 19.40 -4.22
CA PRO A 143 3.11 20.28 -4.67
C PRO A 143 1.91 19.51 -5.26
N VAL A 144 2.15 18.31 -5.80
CA VAL A 144 1.09 17.45 -6.37
C VAL A 144 0.21 16.89 -5.25
N ALA A 145 0.81 16.42 -4.15
CA ALA A 145 0.11 16.04 -2.93
C ALA A 145 -0.67 17.22 -2.33
N THR A 146 -0.01 18.37 -2.18
CA THR A 146 -0.63 19.58 -1.61
C THR A 146 -1.85 20.05 -2.40
N LEU A 147 -1.81 19.99 -3.74
CA LEU A 147 -2.96 20.26 -4.61
C LEU A 147 -4.10 19.27 -4.36
N ALA A 148 -3.79 17.97 -4.27
CA ALA A 148 -4.78 16.93 -3.97
C ALA A 148 -5.50 17.19 -2.63
N GLY A 149 -4.75 17.61 -1.60
CA GLY A 149 -5.31 18.04 -0.32
C GLY A 149 -6.27 19.22 -0.43
N ARG A 150 -5.92 20.26 -1.20
CA ARG A 150 -6.81 21.42 -1.44
C ARG A 150 -8.13 21.01 -2.10
N LEU A 151 -8.04 20.15 -3.12
CA LEU A 151 -9.21 19.64 -3.84
C LEU A 151 -10.09 18.71 -3.00
N LEU A 152 -9.51 18.02 -2.01
CA LEU A 152 -10.24 17.07 -1.17
C LEU A 152 -10.87 17.74 0.08
N ALA A 153 -10.19 18.68 0.72
CA ALA A 153 -10.54 19.13 2.07
C ALA A 153 -10.44 20.65 2.31
N ASP A 154 -10.05 21.45 1.32
CA ASP A 154 -10.11 22.92 1.39
C ASP A 154 -11.30 23.44 0.57
N TYR A 155 -11.19 23.36 -0.76
CA TYR A 155 -12.16 23.94 -1.69
C TYR A 155 -13.60 23.41 -1.57
N PRO A 156 -13.87 22.12 -1.26
CA PRO A 156 -15.24 21.65 -1.02
C PRO A 156 -15.93 22.29 0.19
N LEU A 157 -15.16 22.83 1.14
CA LEU A 157 -15.68 23.33 2.43
C LEU A 157 -15.73 24.86 2.50
N ARG A 158 -15.30 25.55 1.44
CA ARG A 158 -15.43 27.01 1.32
C ARG A 158 -16.83 27.35 0.81
N ASP A 159 -17.32 28.51 1.24
CA ASP A 159 -18.54 29.09 0.67
C ASP A 159 -18.19 29.84 -0.63
N TRP A 160 -18.86 29.44 -1.71
CA TRP A 160 -18.74 30.02 -3.05
C TRP A 160 -20.07 30.61 -3.54
N SER A 161 -21.08 30.75 -2.66
CA SER A 161 -22.42 31.21 -3.02
C SER A 161 -22.47 32.65 -3.54
N ALA A 162 -21.49 33.47 -3.17
CA ALA A 162 -21.35 34.87 -3.59
C ALA A 162 -20.62 35.06 -4.93
N GLU A 163 -20.11 34.00 -5.56
CA GLU A 163 -19.37 34.09 -6.82
C GLU A 163 -20.31 34.36 -8.02
N PRO A 164 -19.93 35.21 -9.00
CA PRO A 164 -20.71 35.41 -10.23
C PRO A 164 -20.92 34.11 -11.02
N ASP A 165 -21.98 34.04 -11.83
CA ASP A 165 -22.22 32.88 -12.69
C ASP A 165 -21.16 32.75 -13.80
N LEU A 166 -20.94 31.52 -14.25
CA LEU A 166 -19.94 31.20 -15.26
C LEU A 166 -20.31 31.76 -16.66
N PRO A 167 -19.32 32.20 -17.46
CA PRO A 167 -19.57 32.80 -18.78
C PRO A 167 -19.94 31.80 -19.89
N PHE A 168 -20.03 30.51 -19.58
CA PHE A 168 -20.26 29.44 -20.54
C PHE A 168 -21.74 29.07 -20.66
N LYS A 169 -22.18 28.70 -21.86
CA LYS A 169 -23.56 28.24 -22.08
C LYS A 169 -23.80 26.94 -21.31
N GLN A 170 -24.88 26.92 -20.52
CA GLN A 170 -25.33 25.68 -19.90
C GLN A 170 -25.75 24.67 -20.99
N PRO A 171 -25.47 23.36 -20.82
CA PRO A 171 -25.97 22.35 -21.74
C PRO A 171 -27.52 22.33 -21.76
N PRO A 172 -28.17 21.93 -22.86
CA PRO A 172 -29.62 21.86 -22.95
C PRO A 172 -30.25 21.01 -21.85
N ALA A 173 -31.43 21.41 -21.38
CA ALA A 173 -32.10 20.88 -20.19
C ALA A 173 -32.78 19.51 -20.36
N ASP A 174 -32.21 18.60 -21.16
CA ASP A 174 -32.77 17.25 -21.42
C ASP A 174 -32.24 16.17 -20.45
N GLU A 175 -31.43 16.54 -19.45
CA GLU A 175 -31.20 15.72 -18.25
C GLU A 175 -31.83 16.40 -17.02
N ALA A 176 -32.77 15.71 -16.37
CA ALA A 176 -33.44 16.14 -15.14
C ALA A 176 -32.50 16.07 -13.91
N LEU A 177 -31.43 16.86 -13.92
CA LEU A 177 -30.33 16.82 -12.95
C LEU A 177 -29.97 18.18 -12.32
N PHE A 178 -30.65 19.26 -12.72
CA PHE A 178 -30.59 20.56 -12.03
C PHE A 178 -31.71 20.68 -11.00
N ASP A 179 -31.78 19.73 -10.07
CA ASP A 179 -32.65 19.83 -8.90
C ASP A 179 -32.35 21.09 -8.07
N GLU A 180 -33.39 21.67 -7.48
CA GLU A 180 -33.23 22.64 -6.40
C GLU A 180 -32.40 22.00 -5.26
N GLY A 181 -31.23 22.57 -4.98
CA GLY A 181 -30.33 22.09 -3.91
C GLY A 181 -29.01 21.44 -4.35
N VAL A 182 -28.68 21.38 -5.65
CA VAL A 182 -27.32 21.00 -6.08
C VAL A 182 -26.29 22.04 -5.60
N PRO A 183 -25.22 21.65 -4.88
CA PRO A 183 -24.21 22.61 -4.39
C PRO A 183 -23.50 23.37 -5.53
N ARG A 184 -23.35 24.69 -5.35
CA ARG A 184 -22.74 25.62 -6.32
C ARG A 184 -21.45 25.08 -6.96
N LEU A 185 -20.49 24.64 -6.13
CA LEU A 185 -19.20 24.11 -6.61
C LEU A 185 -19.36 22.87 -7.50
N LEU A 186 -20.30 21.97 -7.21
CA LEU A 186 -20.50 20.75 -8.00
C LEU A 186 -21.11 21.04 -9.37
N ARG A 187 -22.06 22.00 -9.42
CA ARG A 187 -22.67 22.51 -10.66
C ARG A 187 -21.61 23.15 -11.56
N ASP A 188 -20.83 24.04 -10.99
CA ASP A 188 -19.84 24.83 -11.73
C ASP A 188 -18.63 23.97 -12.16
N ALA A 189 -18.14 23.07 -11.31
CA ALA A 189 -17.09 22.11 -11.69
C ALA A 189 -17.54 21.19 -12.84
N ARG A 190 -18.82 20.80 -12.89
CA ARG A 190 -19.39 20.04 -14.01
C ARG A 190 -19.36 20.86 -15.31
N LEU A 191 -19.79 22.12 -15.27
CA LEU A 191 -19.79 22.98 -16.46
C LEU A 191 -18.37 23.25 -16.98
N ILE A 192 -17.42 23.51 -16.07
CA ILE A 192 -15.99 23.71 -16.39
C ILE A 192 -15.39 22.45 -17.03
N MET A 193 -15.67 21.27 -16.47
CA MET A 193 -15.23 20.00 -17.08
C MET A 193 -15.86 19.78 -18.46
N ALA A 194 -17.12 20.14 -18.67
CA ALA A 194 -17.76 20.03 -19.98
C ALA A 194 -17.13 20.97 -21.00
N GLU A 195 -16.92 22.25 -20.64
CA GLU A 195 -16.30 23.27 -21.49
C GLU A 195 -14.86 22.90 -21.90
N VAL A 196 -14.03 22.49 -20.94
CA VAL A 196 -12.67 22.00 -21.23
C VAL A 196 -12.71 20.79 -22.17
N GLY A 197 -13.62 19.84 -21.94
CA GLY A 197 -13.80 18.68 -22.82
C GLY A 197 -14.17 19.08 -24.25
N SER A 198 -15.07 20.05 -24.40
CA SER A 198 -15.50 20.61 -25.69
C SER A 198 -14.33 21.25 -26.44
N ARG A 199 -13.61 22.19 -25.82
CA ARG A 199 -12.45 22.87 -26.42
C ARG A 199 -11.35 21.90 -26.81
N VAL A 200 -11.07 20.89 -25.99
CA VAL A 200 -10.10 19.84 -26.32
C VAL A 200 -10.55 19.06 -27.55
N ALA A 201 -11.80 18.59 -27.57
CA ALA A 201 -12.33 17.79 -28.67
C ALA A 201 -12.36 18.58 -30.01
N GLU A 202 -12.64 19.88 -29.97
CA GLU A 202 -12.51 20.77 -31.13
C GLU A 202 -11.05 20.91 -31.57
N ALA A 203 -10.15 21.32 -30.67
CA ALA A 203 -8.75 21.58 -30.97
C ALA A 203 -8.00 20.37 -31.52
N VAL A 204 -8.35 19.15 -31.11
CA VAL A 204 -7.73 17.91 -31.60
C VAL A 204 -8.52 17.24 -32.73
N SER A 205 -9.69 17.74 -33.12
CA SER A 205 -10.53 17.09 -34.15
C SER A 205 -9.80 16.76 -35.46
N PRO A 206 -8.83 17.56 -35.96
CA PRO A 206 -8.05 17.20 -37.16
C PRO A 206 -7.15 15.96 -36.99
N LEU A 207 -6.80 15.58 -35.75
CA LEU A 207 -5.90 14.46 -35.42
C LEU A 207 -6.65 13.15 -35.12
N TYR A 208 -7.98 13.26 -34.91
CA TYR A 208 -8.87 12.14 -34.59
C TYR A 208 -10.07 12.16 -35.55
N PRO A 209 -9.92 11.63 -36.78
CA PRO A 209 -11.03 11.49 -37.72
C PRO A 209 -12.23 10.81 -37.09
N ARG A 210 -13.42 11.33 -37.40
CA ARG A 210 -14.70 10.79 -36.94
C ARG A 210 -15.04 9.51 -37.72
N ASN A 211 -15.73 8.59 -37.07
CA ASN A 211 -16.21 7.36 -37.68
C ASN A 211 -17.42 7.62 -38.62
N SER A 212 -17.97 6.56 -39.20
CA SER A 212 -19.13 6.62 -40.08
C SER A 212 -20.42 7.13 -39.43
N THR A 213 -20.52 7.13 -38.09
CA THR A 213 -21.66 7.71 -37.35
C THR A 213 -21.43 9.17 -36.94
N GLY A 214 -20.29 9.76 -37.31
CA GLY A 214 -19.90 11.12 -36.93
C GLY A 214 -19.35 11.26 -35.51
N ALA A 215 -19.22 10.16 -34.77
CA ALA A 215 -18.62 10.13 -33.43
C ALA A 215 -17.09 10.03 -33.50
N PHE A 216 -16.42 10.38 -32.40
CA PHE A 216 -15.00 10.05 -32.25
C PHE A 216 -14.85 8.56 -31.86
N PRO A 217 -13.91 7.81 -32.46
CA PRO A 217 -13.55 6.50 -31.95
C PRO A 217 -13.10 6.53 -30.48
N TRP A 218 -13.52 5.53 -29.70
CA TRP A 218 -13.24 5.45 -28.26
C TRP A 218 -11.75 5.27 -27.96
N ALA A 219 -11.04 4.45 -28.76
CA ALA A 219 -9.66 4.11 -28.48
C ALA A 219 -8.84 3.75 -29.72
N TYR A 220 -7.51 3.79 -29.59
CA TYR A 220 -6.54 3.54 -30.65
C TYR A 220 -5.43 2.65 -30.10
N LEU A 221 -5.24 1.45 -30.66
CA LEU A 221 -4.19 0.52 -30.27
C LEU A 221 -2.93 0.82 -31.07
N TRP A 222 -1.83 1.07 -30.37
CA TRP A 222 -0.52 1.37 -30.93
C TRP A 222 0.49 0.27 -30.60
N ALA A 223 1.53 0.15 -31.43
CA ALA A 223 2.78 -0.46 -31.00
C ALA A 223 4.02 0.28 -31.52
N VAL A 224 5.07 0.23 -30.71
CA VAL A 224 6.43 0.64 -31.12
C VAL A 224 6.96 -0.33 -32.18
N THR A 225 7.48 0.19 -33.27
CA THR A 225 8.18 -0.56 -34.32
C THR A 225 9.69 -0.48 -34.15
N ILE A 226 10.39 -1.53 -34.57
CA ILE A 226 11.86 -1.58 -34.66
C ILE A 226 12.32 -2.01 -36.05
N PRO A 227 13.49 -1.54 -36.55
CA PRO A 227 14.14 -2.15 -37.70
C PRO A 227 14.68 -3.54 -37.35
N CYS A 228 14.56 -4.51 -38.25
CA CYS A 228 15.18 -5.81 -38.07
C CYS A 228 16.71 -5.72 -38.21
N ASP A 229 17.47 -6.38 -37.34
CA ASP A 229 18.93 -6.37 -37.36
C ASP A 229 19.48 -7.13 -38.59
N HIS A 230 18.69 -8.08 -39.12
CA HIS A 230 19.02 -8.87 -40.31
C HIS A 230 18.45 -8.26 -41.61
N CYS A 231 17.13 -8.23 -41.80
CA CYS A 231 16.51 -7.78 -43.07
C CYS A 231 16.24 -6.26 -43.15
N ARG A 232 16.57 -5.47 -42.12
CA ARG A 232 16.36 -4.00 -42.01
C ARG A 232 14.92 -3.48 -42.07
N ARG A 233 13.95 -4.26 -42.57
CA ARG A 233 12.51 -3.93 -42.57
C ARG A 233 12.01 -3.67 -41.15
N ARG A 234 11.08 -2.72 -41.01
CA ARG A 234 10.47 -2.37 -39.72
C ARG A 234 9.28 -3.27 -39.42
N PHE A 235 9.10 -3.66 -38.16
CA PHE A 235 7.94 -4.43 -37.71
C PHE A 235 7.49 -4.00 -36.29
N PRO A 236 6.19 -4.13 -35.95
CA PRO A 236 5.66 -3.73 -34.64
C PRO A 236 5.99 -4.74 -33.55
N LEU A 237 6.14 -4.27 -32.31
CA LEU A 237 6.38 -5.09 -31.11
C LEU A 237 5.06 -5.33 -30.35
N ILE A 238 4.33 -6.37 -30.75
CA ILE A 238 2.98 -6.69 -30.26
C ILE A 238 3.08 -7.74 -29.16
N GLY A 239 2.56 -7.45 -27.96
CA GLY A 239 2.58 -8.33 -26.80
C GLY A 239 1.36 -9.25 -26.67
N SER A 240 0.23 -8.90 -27.29
CA SER A 240 -0.99 -9.70 -27.37
C SER A 240 -1.69 -9.48 -28.71
N MET A 241 -2.16 -10.56 -29.35
CA MET A 241 -3.00 -10.49 -30.54
C MET A 241 -4.51 -10.52 -30.21
N VAL A 242 -4.92 -10.67 -28.95
CA VAL A 242 -6.34 -10.66 -28.56
C VAL A 242 -6.82 -9.22 -28.35
N LEU A 243 -7.93 -8.84 -29.00
CA LEU A 243 -8.58 -7.52 -28.84
C LEU A 243 -9.84 -7.59 -27.96
N ARG A 244 -10.65 -8.64 -28.12
CA ARG A 244 -11.81 -8.98 -27.29
C ARG A 244 -11.92 -10.50 -27.19
N HIS A 245 -12.17 -11.05 -26.00
CA HIS A 245 -12.43 -12.49 -25.87
C HIS A 245 -13.83 -12.87 -26.40
N PRO A 246 -14.09 -14.13 -26.74
CA PRO A 246 -15.45 -14.62 -26.93
C PRO A 246 -16.28 -14.49 -25.65
N TYR A 247 -17.61 -14.46 -25.80
CA TYR A 247 -18.56 -14.60 -24.71
C TYR A 247 -19.82 -15.36 -25.16
N ARG A 248 -19.91 -16.63 -24.79
CA ARG A 248 -20.97 -17.55 -25.25
C ARG A 248 -22.39 -17.12 -24.88
N ARG A 249 -22.57 -16.36 -23.79
CA ARG A 249 -23.89 -15.90 -23.33
C ARG A 249 -24.54 -14.90 -24.30
N THR A 250 -23.74 -14.19 -25.08
CA THR A 250 -24.19 -13.16 -26.04
C THR A 250 -23.81 -13.52 -27.48
N GLU A 251 -23.46 -14.78 -27.73
CA GLU A 251 -23.05 -15.28 -29.05
C GLU A 251 -21.96 -14.40 -29.72
N ASP A 252 -21.05 -13.89 -28.89
CA ASP A 252 -19.94 -13.04 -29.32
C ASP A 252 -18.69 -13.91 -29.48
N ASP A 253 -18.16 -14.06 -30.70
CA ASP A 253 -16.94 -14.84 -30.96
C ASP A 253 -15.66 -14.13 -30.51
N GLY A 254 -15.75 -12.85 -30.15
CA GLY A 254 -14.58 -12.02 -29.82
C GLY A 254 -13.83 -11.56 -31.06
N GLN A 255 -12.73 -10.83 -30.85
CA GLN A 255 -11.95 -10.23 -31.92
C GLN A 255 -10.46 -10.36 -31.66
N ALA A 256 -9.70 -10.61 -32.72
CA ALA A 256 -8.25 -10.70 -32.71
C ALA A 256 -7.61 -9.80 -33.76
N LEU A 257 -6.40 -9.33 -33.46
CA LEU A 257 -5.53 -8.61 -34.38
C LEU A 257 -4.76 -9.62 -35.23
N GLN A 258 -4.74 -9.39 -36.54
CA GLN A 258 -3.94 -10.14 -37.50
C GLN A 258 -2.89 -9.21 -38.12
N LEU A 259 -1.62 -9.57 -37.98
CA LEU A 259 -0.53 -8.93 -38.70
C LEU A 259 -0.36 -9.61 -40.08
N VAL A 260 -0.69 -8.91 -41.15
CA VAL A 260 -0.47 -9.36 -42.52
C VAL A 260 0.84 -8.80 -43.03
N VAL A 261 1.56 -9.59 -43.80
CA VAL A 261 2.88 -9.24 -44.34
C VAL A 261 2.85 -9.55 -45.83
N GLU A 262 3.03 -8.52 -46.64
CA GLU A 262 3.03 -8.59 -48.09
C GLU A 262 4.38 -8.10 -48.59
N GLN A 263 5.17 -9.00 -49.17
CA GLN A 263 6.53 -8.73 -49.66
C GLN A 263 7.44 -8.10 -48.58
N ASP A 264 7.55 -6.78 -48.59
CA ASP A 264 8.45 -5.94 -47.79
C ASP A 264 7.70 -5.00 -46.83
N THR A 265 6.37 -4.96 -46.90
CA THR A 265 5.47 -4.17 -46.06
C THR A 265 4.61 -5.07 -45.15
N TRP A 266 3.92 -4.44 -44.20
CA TRP A 266 2.95 -5.11 -43.33
C TRP A 266 1.78 -4.17 -43.07
N HIS A 267 0.61 -4.75 -42.83
CA HIS A 267 -0.59 -4.05 -42.37
C HIS A 267 -1.32 -4.88 -41.32
N THR A 268 -2.37 -4.30 -40.75
CA THR A 268 -3.17 -4.91 -39.69
C THR A 268 -4.61 -5.12 -40.14
N GLU A 269 -5.13 -6.30 -39.83
CA GLU A 269 -6.52 -6.67 -40.01
C GLU A 269 -7.12 -7.04 -38.65
N VAL A 270 -8.43 -6.92 -38.52
CA VAL A 270 -9.18 -7.43 -37.37
C VAL A 270 -10.07 -8.57 -37.85
N VAL A 271 -9.98 -9.70 -37.18
CA VAL A 271 -10.76 -10.91 -37.47
C VAL A 271 -11.63 -11.27 -36.26
N GLU A 272 -12.83 -11.78 -36.51
CA GLU A 272 -13.65 -12.37 -35.45
C GLU A 272 -13.01 -13.69 -34.96
N GLY A 273 -13.21 -14.02 -33.68
CA GLY A 273 -12.68 -15.23 -33.08
C GLY A 273 -11.29 -15.10 -32.44
N SER A 274 -10.55 -16.21 -32.44
CA SER A 274 -9.24 -16.33 -31.78
C SER A 274 -8.06 -15.94 -32.69
N PRO A 275 -6.91 -15.49 -32.14
CA PRO A 275 -5.75 -15.11 -32.94
C PRO A 275 -5.22 -16.25 -33.82
N LEU A 276 -5.05 -15.96 -35.12
CA LEU A 276 -4.52 -16.89 -36.11
C LEU A 276 -2.97 -16.89 -36.18
N LYS A 277 -2.30 -15.92 -35.55
CA LYS A 277 -0.83 -15.76 -35.56
C LYS A 277 -0.29 -15.45 -34.17
N GLU A 278 0.97 -15.78 -33.94
CA GLU A 278 1.68 -15.45 -32.69
C GLU A 278 1.99 -13.95 -32.56
N PRO A 279 1.99 -13.38 -31.34
CA PRO A 279 2.51 -12.04 -31.05
C PRO A 279 4.00 -11.88 -31.42
N THR A 280 4.38 -10.74 -31.98
CA THR A 280 5.76 -10.45 -32.37
C THR A 280 6.70 -10.12 -31.19
N PHE A 281 6.18 -9.86 -29.98
CA PHE A 281 6.96 -9.58 -28.77
C PHE A 281 6.44 -10.32 -27.51
N ALA A 282 6.73 -11.61 -27.45
CA ALA A 282 6.34 -12.51 -26.36
C ALA A 282 7.52 -13.30 -25.78
N ALA A 283 7.25 -14.03 -24.70
CA ALA A 283 8.16 -15.07 -24.21
C ALA A 283 7.90 -16.36 -24.99
N ALA A 284 8.95 -17.06 -25.40
CA ALA A 284 8.81 -18.36 -26.05
C ALA A 284 8.19 -19.39 -25.08
N ALA A 285 7.41 -20.34 -25.60
CA ALA A 285 6.75 -21.36 -24.79
C ALA A 285 7.75 -22.07 -23.85
N GLY A 286 7.41 -22.14 -22.56
CA GLY A 286 8.24 -22.74 -21.51
C GLY A 286 9.48 -21.92 -21.10
N LYS A 287 9.80 -20.80 -21.73
CA LYS A 287 10.98 -19.97 -21.42
C LYS A 287 10.60 -18.67 -20.69
N LYS A 288 11.52 -18.16 -19.88
CA LYS A 288 11.41 -16.84 -19.22
C LYS A 288 12.13 -15.78 -20.04
N GLY A 289 11.55 -14.58 -20.09
CA GLY A 289 12.07 -13.44 -20.86
C GLY A 289 11.39 -13.29 -22.21
N LYS A 290 11.10 -12.05 -22.61
CA LYS A 290 10.52 -11.71 -23.91
C LYS A 290 11.60 -11.50 -24.97
N SER A 291 11.29 -11.86 -26.21
CA SER A 291 12.11 -11.60 -27.41
C SER A 291 11.22 -11.05 -28.52
N ALA A 292 11.78 -10.22 -29.41
CA ALA A 292 11.06 -9.79 -30.60
C ALA A 292 11.34 -10.73 -31.78
N ARG A 293 10.31 -11.14 -32.52
CA ARG A 293 10.45 -11.96 -33.73
C ARG A 293 10.05 -11.15 -34.96
N CYS A 294 10.95 -11.07 -35.94
CA CYS A 294 10.67 -10.50 -37.24
C CYS A 294 9.58 -11.32 -37.95
N PRO A 295 8.43 -10.74 -38.33
CA PRO A 295 7.29 -11.47 -38.91
C PRO A 295 7.45 -11.75 -40.41
N PHE A 296 8.47 -11.18 -41.07
CA PHE A 296 8.73 -11.40 -42.49
C PHE A 296 9.17 -12.86 -42.73
N PRO A 297 8.42 -13.64 -43.56
CA PRO A 297 8.67 -15.08 -43.71
C PRO A 297 10.08 -15.45 -44.16
N ALA A 298 10.70 -14.62 -45.02
CA ALA A 298 12.07 -14.81 -45.50
C ALA A 298 13.17 -14.45 -44.47
N CYS A 299 12.80 -13.97 -43.27
CA CYS A 299 13.75 -13.51 -42.26
C CYS A 299 13.60 -14.25 -40.92
N GLY A 300 12.43 -14.20 -40.28
CA GLY A 300 12.15 -14.88 -39.00
C GLY A 300 13.04 -14.52 -37.80
N HIS A 301 13.98 -13.57 -37.96
CA HIS A 301 15.06 -13.27 -37.00
C HIS A 301 14.53 -12.89 -35.61
N VAL A 302 15.24 -13.35 -34.58
CA VAL A 302 14.87 -13.16 -33.17
C VAL A 302 15.83 -12.19 -32.50
N HIS A 303 15.30 -11.05 -32.04
CA HIS A 303 16.03 -10.08 -31.25
C HIS A 303 15.86 -10.36 -29.75
N THR A 304 16.98 -10.34 -29.02
CA THR A 304 16.98 -10.37 -27.56
C THR A 304 16.41 -9.08 -26.97
N LEU A 305 15.99 -9.10 -25.70
CA LEU A 305 15.53 -7.90 -25.00
C LEU A 305 16.62 -6.81 -24.97
N GLU A 306 17.90 -7.19 -24.93
CA GLU A 306 19.04 -6.27 -25.00
C GLU A 306 19.19 -5.64 -26.38
N SER A 307 19.05 -6.40 -27.47
CA SER A 307 19.01 -5.82 -28.83
C SER A 307 17.85 -4.84 -28.99
N VAL A 308 16.67 -5.15 -28.45
CA VAL A 308 15.53 -4.21 -28.46
C VAL A 308 15.87 -2.93 -27.69
N LYS A 309 16.41 -3.04 -26.47
CA LYS A 309 16.85 -1.87 -25.68
C LYS A 309 17.90 -1.02 -26.40
N ARG A 310 18.90 -1.65 -27.02
CA ARG A 310 19.95 -0.98 -27.82
C ARG A 310 19.35 -0.17 -28.97
N ILE A 311 18.37 -0.73 -29.69
CA ILE A 311 17.65 -0.04 -30.77
C ILE A 311 16.90 1.19 -30.23
N GLY A 312 16.28 1.07 -29.06
CA GLY A 312 15.63 2.19 -28.38
C GLY A 312 16.59 3.30 -27.93
N GLN A 313 17.71 2.92 -27.30
CA GLN A 313 18.79 3.83 -26.91
C GLN A 313 19.42 4.57 -28.09
N ALA A 314 19.36 3.98 -29.30
CA ALA A 314 19.78 4.59 -30.56
C ALA A 314 18.70 5.48 -31.22
N GLY A 315 17.56 5.73 -30.57
CA GLY A 315 16.47 6.59 -31.08
C GLY A 315 15.69 6.01 -32.26
N GLN A 316 15.80 4.70 -32.52
CA GLN A 316 15.26 4.05 -33.72
C GLN A 316 13.81 3.56 -33.60
N TYR A 317 13.16 3.77 -32.45
CA TYR A 317 11.74 3.51 -32.25
C TYR A 317 10.86 4.46 -33.07
N ARG A 318 9.72 3.96 -33.56
CA ARG A 318 8.63 4.72 -34.19
C ARG A 318 7.32 4.04 -33.87
N ASP A 319 6.33 4.74 -33.35
CA ASP A 319 5.01 4.16 -33.08
C ASP A 319 4.24 3.95 -34.39
N ALA A 320 3.38 2.93 -34.42
CA ALA A 320 2.46 2.65 -35.52
C ALA A 320 1.08 2.26 -34.98
N LEU A 321 0.04 2.76 -35.64
CA LEU A 321 -1.36 2.49 -35.30
C LEU A 321 -1.75 1.10 -35.83
N LEU A 322 -2.35 0.26 -34.98
CA LEU A 322 -2.66 -1.15 -35.28
C LEU A 322 -4.15 -1.44 -35.35
N ALA A 323 -4.96 -0.77 -34.54
CA ALA A 323 -6.42 -0.95 -34.55
C ALA A 323 -7.10 0.27 -33.97
N VAL A 324 -8.35 0.46 -34.36
CA VAL A 324 -9.24 1.49 -33.82
C VAL A 324 -10.40 0.80 -33.10
N GLY A 325 -10.63 1.19 -31.85
CA GLY A 325 -11.72 0.70 -31.01
C GLY A 325 -12.89 1.68 -31.05
N GLU A 326 -14.05 1.18 -31.44
CA GLU A 326 -15.30 1.92 -31.57
C GLU A 326 -16.39 1.30 -30.68
N GLU A 327 -17.47 2.04 -30.48
CA GLU A 327 -18.63 1.58 -29.70
C GLU A 327 -19.84 1.43 -30.62
N LEU A 328 -20.29 0.20 -30.80
CA LEU A 328 -21.46 -0.16 -31.58
C LEU A 328 -22.69 -0.16 -30.67
N GLU A 329 -23.79 0.44 -31.13
CA GLU A 329 -25.08 0.54 -30.42
C GLU A 329 -24.96 1.14 -29.00
N GLY A 330 -23.92 1.94 -28.73
CA GLY A 330 -23.70 2.58 -27.43
C GLY A 330 -23.28 1.64 -26.29
N VAL A 331 -22.97 0.36 -26.57
CA VAL A 331 -22.65 -0.64 -25.52
C VAL A 331 -21.55 -1.64 -25.93
N ARG A 332 -21.48 -2.06 -27.19
CA ARG A 332 -20.56 -3.13 -27.63
C ARG A 332 -19.28 -2.54 -28.23
N LYS A 333 -18.17 -2.69 -27.52
CA LYS A 333 -16.84 -2.30 -28.00
C LYS A 333 -16.35 -3.23 -29.10
N ILE A 334 -16.23 -2.70 -30.32
CA ILE A 334 -15.70 -3.39 -31.49
C ILE A 334 -14.35 -2.80 -31.89
N PHE A 335 -13.55 -3.56 -32.63
CA PHE A 335 -12.29 -3.12 -33.22
C PHE A 335 -12.33 -3.27 -34.74
N ARG A 336 -11.61 -2.38 -35.43
CA ARG A 336 -11.34 -2.43 -36.87
C ARG A 336 -9.90 -2.03 -37.17
N ALA A 337 -9.45 -2.30 -38.39
CA ALA A 337 -8.22 -1.72 -38.92
C ALA A 337 -8.32 -0.18 -38.97
N PRO A 338 -7.20 0.55 -38.79
CA PRO A 338 -7.17 1.99 -39.01
C PRO A 338 -7.34 2.33 -40.49
N THR A 339 -8.05 3.42 -40.77
CA THR A 339 -8.16 3.99 -42.11
C THR A 339 -6.89 4.77 -42.46
N GLN A 340 -6.64 4.95 -43.76
CA GLN A 340 -5.51 5.76 -44.24
C GLN A 340 -5.54 7.20 -43.66
N GLN A 341 -6.74 7.80 -43.58
CA GLN A 341 -6.94 9.13 -43.01
C GLN A 341 -6.53 9.19 -41.52
N GLU A 342 -6.81 8.16 -40.72
CA GLU A 342 -6.41 8.11 -39.30
C GLU A 342 -4.90 7.93 -39.12
N ILE A 343 -4.25 7.19 -40.03
CA ILE A 343 -2.79 7.03 -40.05
C ILE A 343 -2.12 8.37 -40.40
N GLU A 344 -2.58 9.04 -41.45
CA GLU A 344 -2.06 10.34 -41.90
C GLU A 344 -2.30 11.44 -40.86
N ALA A 345 -3.50 11.52 -40.28
CA ALA A 345 -3.85 12.47 -39.22
C ALA A 345 -3.04 12.28 -37.93
N ALA A 346 -2.60 11.06 -37.63
CA ALA A 346 -1.71 10.84 -36.48
C ALA A 346 -0.23 11.09 -36.81
N ALA A 347 0.17 10.98 -38.08
CA ALA A 347 1.53 11.25 -38.55
C ALA A 347 1.82 12.73 -38.82
N SER A 348 0.79 13.57 -38.99
CA SER A 348 0.91 15.01 -39.31
C SER A 348 1.29 15.90 -38.12
N VAL A 349 1.43 15.34 -36.92
CA VAL A 349 1.66 16.11 -35.69
C VAL A 349 3.10 16.61 -35.58
N ASP A 350 3.28 17.91 -35.81
CA ASP A 350 4.53 18.61 -35.48
C ASP A 350 4.53 19.10 -34.03
N LEU A 351 5.36 18.48 -33.20
CA LEU A 351 5.56 18.87 -31.80
C LEU A 351 6.35 20.18 -31.63
N SER A 352 7.15 20.57 -32.62
CA SER A 352 7.98 21.78 -32.55
C SER A 352 7.17 23.06 -32.78
N ALA A 353 6.01 22.96 -33.44
CA ALA A 353 5.06 24.05 -33.64
C ALA A 353 4.15 24.32 -32.42
N LEU A 354 4.20 23.50 -31.36
CA LEU A 354 3.31 23.65 -30.20
C LEU A 354 3.73 24.86 -29.33
N PRO A 355 2.84 25.86 -29.10
CA PRO A 355 3.23 27.07 -28.36
C PRO A 355 3.46 26.77 -26.87
N PRO A 356 4.46 27.41 -26.23
CA PRO A 356 4.77 27.20 -24.81
C PRO A 356 3.61 27.50 -23.87
N LEU A 357 3.66 26.94 -22.66
CA LEU A 357 2.65 27.06 -21.60
C LEU A 357 3.30 27.60 -20.32
N SER A 358 2.87 28.76 -19.81
CA SER A 358 3.48 29.43 -18.64
C SER A 358 5.02 29.58 -18.76
N GLY A 359 5.49 29.93 -19.97
CA GLY A 359 6.93 30.07 -20.28
C GLY A 359 7.73 28.76 -20.32
N LEU A 360 7.08 27.59 -20.19
CA LEU A 360 7.69 26.26 -20.31
C LEU A 360 7.45 25.69 -21.71
N CYS A 361 8.32 24.80 -22.18
CA CYS A 361 8.10 24.05 -23.43
C CYS A 361 6.75 23.33 -23.39
N ALA A 362 6.00 23.29 -24.48
CA ALA A 362 4.68 22.64 -24.51
C ALA A 362 4.80 21.13 -24.23
N VAL A 363 5.82 20.50 -24.81
CA VAL A 363 6.20 19.11 -24.54
C VAL A 363 7.07 19.05 -23.29
N PRO A 364 6.85 18.11 -22.35
CA PRO A 364 7.74 17.91 -21.22
C PRO A 364 9.14 17.48 -21.64
N ASP A 365 10.09 18.40 -21.49
CA ASP A 365 11.51 18.29 -21.78
C ASP A 365 12.35 17.98 -20.54
N GLU A 366 11.74 17.96 -19.35
CA GLU A 366 12.39 17.52 -18.11
C GLU A 366 12.89 16.07 -18.22
N VAL A 367 14.16 15.87 -17.89
CA VAL A 367 14.87 14.59 -17.99
C VAL A 367 14.45 13.67 -16.86
N ILE A 368 14.19 12.39 -17.16
CA ILE A 368 13.96 11.35 -16.16
C ILE A 368 15.30 11.07 -15.45
N PRO A 369 15.42 11.27 -14.13
CA PRO A 369 16.68 11.14 -13.42
C PRO A 369 17.33 9.75 -13.54
N ASP A 370 18.67 9.73 -13.49
CA ASP A 370 19.44 8.48 -13.54
C ASP A 370 19.08 7.55 -12.37
N GLY A 371 19.12 6.25 -12.65
CA GLY A 371 18.70 5.20 -11.72
C GLY A 371 17.18 5.03 -11.54
N ASN A 372 16.33 5.93 -12.04
CA ASN A 372 14.86 5.79 -11.94
C ASN A 372 14.26 4.66 -12.81
N GLN A 373 15.08 3.82 -13.45
CA GLN A 373 14.65 2.68 -14.28
C GLN A 373 13.74 1.66 -13.57
N ASP A 374 13.78 1.59 -12.25
CA ASP A 374 12.89 0.73 -11.45
C ASP A 374 11.52 1.35 -11.16
N THR A 375 11.42 2.68 -11.25
CA THR A 375 10.26 3.53 -10.92
C THR A 375 9.56 4.00 -12.21
N VAL A 376 10.31 4.60 -13.14
CA VAL A 376 9.88 5.02 -14.48
C VAL A 376 10.52 4.11 -15.53
N ARG A 377 9.90 2.95 -15.78
CA ARG A 377 10.51 1.85 -16.55
C ARG A 377 10.86 2.16 -18.00
N ALA A 378 10.27 3.18 -18.59
CA ALA A 378 10.52 3.59 -19.96
C ALA A 378 11.98 4.06 -20.17
N SER A 379 12.62 4.64 -19.14
CA SER A 379 14.03 5.05 -19.18
C SER A 379 14.98 3.91 -19.56
N ALA A 380 14.69 2.69 -19.08
CA ALA A 380 15.44 1.48 -19.41
C ALA A 380 15.36 1.04 -20.89
N TYR A 381 14.56 1.73 -21.70
CA TYR A 381 14.32 1.44 -23.12
C TYR A 381 14.70 2.60 -24.06
N GLY A 382 15.34 3.66 -23.56
CA GLY A 382 15.91 4.75 -24.38
C GLY A 382 15.12 6.05 -24.41
N TYR A 383 13.93 6.09 -23.80
CA TYR A 383 13.16 7.32 -23.56
C TYR A 383 13.82 8.13 -22.44
N ARG A 384 14.04 9.44 -22.61
CA ARG A 384 14.86 10.26 -21.71
C ARG A 384 14.08 11.34 -20.97
N THR A 385 13.00 11.88 -21.54
CA THR A 385 12.17 12.91 -20.89
C THR A 385 10.80 12.38 -20.48
N TYR A 386 10.05 13.16 -19.71
CA TYR A 386 8.64 12.82 -19.44
C TYR A 386 7.73 12.98 -20.66
N GLY A 387 8.10 13.79 -21.66
CA GLY A 387 7.39 13.91 -22.94
C GLY A 387 7.59 12.69 -23.84
N ASP A 388 8.75 12.03 -23.74
CA ASP A 388 9.05 10.74 -24.39
C ASP A 388 8.15 9.58 -23.91
N LEU A 389 7.27 9.79 -22.93
CA LEU A 389 6.31 8.79 -22.45
C LEU A 389 5.00 8.77 -23.27
N MET A 390 4.85 9.66 -24.25
CA MET A 390 3.67 9.80 -25.11
C MET A 390 4.05 9.76 -26.60
N ASN A 391 3.15 9.27 -27.44
CA ASN A 391 3.28 9.49 -28.88
C ASN A 391 2.93 10.95 -29.24
N PRO A 392 3.34 11.48 -30.41
CA PRO A 392 3.10 12.87 -30.78
C PRO A 392 1.64 13.31 -30.68
N ARG A 393 0.69 12.50 -31.14
CA ARG A 393 -0.74 12.80 -31.09
C ARG A 393 -1.27 12.89 -29.65
N GLN A 394 -0.84 11.97 -28.79
CA GLN A 394 -1.15 12.02 -27.36
C GLN A 394 -0.61 13.28 -26.69
N THR A 395 0.63 13.66 -27.02
CA THR A 395 1.25 14.90 -26.53
C THR A 395 0.45 16.12 -26.97
N ALA A 396 0.06 16.22 -28.23
CA ALA A 396 -0.80 17.29 -28.74
C ALA A 396 -2.14 17.36 -27.98
N LYS A 397 -2.77 16.21 -27.70
CA LYS A 397 -4.00 16.16 -26.89
C LYS A 397 -3.78 16.66 -25.45
N PHE A 398 -2.72 16.24 -24.78
CA PHE A 398 -2.43 16.72 -23.42
C PHE A 398 -2.06 18.21 -23.37
N VAL A 399 -1.35 18.73 -24.38
CA VAL A 399 -1.08 20.17 -24.55
C VAL A 399 -2.38 20.95 -24.78
N ALA A 400 -3.30 20.45 -25.61
CA ALA A 400 -4.62 21.04 -25.81
C ALA A 400 -5.42 21.06 -24.49
N THR A 401 -5.40 19.98 -23.70
CA THR A 401 -6.06 19.93 -22.38
C THR A 401 -5.46 20.93 -21.39
N ALA A 402 -4.14 21.00 -21.27
CA ALA A 402 -3.48 21.96 -20.38
C ALA A 402 -3.78 23.42 -20.80
N ARG A 403 -3.84 23.69 -22.11
CA ARG A 403 -4.23 24.99 -22.68
C ARG A 403 -5.69 25.33 -22.38
N ALA A 404 -6.62 24.43 -22.68
CA ALA A 404 -8.05 24.66 -22.47
C ALA A 404 -8.40 24.95 -21.00
N ILE A 405 -7.78 24.24 -20.04
CA ILE A 405 -7.98 24.52 -18.60
C ILE A 405 -7.55 25.94 -18.23
N ARG A 406 -6.44 26.43 -18.80
CA ARG A 406 -5.89 27.77 -18.54
C ARG A 406 -6.75 28.86 -19.16
N GLU A 407 -7.19 28.66 -20.39
CA GLU A 407 -8.05 29.60 -21.12
C GLU A 407 -9.41 29.70 -20.42
N VAL A 408 -10.04 28.58 -20.06
CA VAL A 408 -11.29 28.55 -19.27
C VAL A 408 -11.14 29.26 -17.92
N ALA A 409 -10.03 29.07 -17.20
CA ALA A 409 -9.77 29.81 -15.96
C ALA A 409 -9.58 31.32 -16.18
N THR A 410 -8.95 31.71 -17.29
CA THR A 410 -8.77 33.11 -17.69
C THR A 410 -10.12 33.75 -18.04
N ASP A 411 -10.97 33.04 -18.77
CA ASP A 411 -12.33 33.47 -19.13
C ASP A 411 -13.20 33.66 -17.87
N CYS A 412 -13.10 32.77 -16.87
CA CYS A 412 -13.76 32.93 -15.57
C CYS A 412 -13.34 34.22 -14.85
N ILE A 413 -12.03 34.50 -14.78
CA ILE A 413 -11.51 35.71 -14.13
C ILE A 413 -11.94 36.97 -14.92
N ALA A 414 -11.90 36.92 -16.26
CA ALA A 414 -12.37 37.99 -17.12
C ALA A 414 -13.89 38.26 -16.98
N ALA A 415 -14.68 37.23 -16.67
CA ALA A 415 -16.10 37.33 -16.34
C ALA A 415 -16.38 37.83 -14.90
N GLY A 416 -15.34 38.06 -14.09
CA GLY A 416 -15.44 38.65 -12.76
C GLY A 416 -15.46 37.68 -11.58
N LEU A 417 -15.23 36.37 -11.80
CA LEU A 417 -15.04 35.41 -10.69
C LEU A 417 -13.74 35.73 -9.93
N SER A 418 -13.70 35.39 -8.64
CA SER A 418 -12.47 35.50 -7.86
C SER A 418 -11.36 34.62 -8.43
N THR A 419 -10.10 35.05 -8.26
CA THR A 419 -8.94 34.25 -8.67
C THR A 419 -8.90 32.94 -7.89
N GLU A 420 -9.29 32.96 -6.61
CA GLU A 420 -9.42 31.78 -5.76
C GLU A 420 -10.45 30.77 -6.30
N TYR A 421 -11.62 31.22 -6.76
CA TYR A 421 -12.65 30.31 -7.26
C TYR A 421 -12.32 29.76 -8.66
N ALA A 422 -11.83 30.62 -9.56
CA ALA A 422 -11.31 30.19 -10.85
C ALA A 422 -10.17 29.17 -10.69
N THR A 423 -9.28 29.38 -9.72
CA THR A 423 -8.20 28.43 -9.37
C THR A 423 -8.74 27.10 -8.82
N ALA A 424 -9.78 27.14 -7.97
CA ALA A 424 -10.42 25.92 -7.47
C ALA A 424 -11.04 25.10 -8.60
N LEU A 425 -11.81 25.75 -9.48
CA LEU A 425 -12.45 25.12 -10.64
C LEU A 425 -11.42 24.55 -11.64
N ALA A 426 -10.38 25.33 -11.96
CA ALA A 426 -9.26 24.87 -12.79
C ALA A 426 -8.51 23.69 -12.15
N GLY A 427 -8.36 23.68 -10.83
CA GLY A 427 -7.79 22.57 -10.06
C GLY A 427 -8.58 21.27 -10.22
N TYR A 428 -9.91 21.31 -10.18
CA TYR A 428 -10.75 20.12 -10.42
C TYR A 428 -10.61 19.61 -11.86
N ALA A 429 -10.57 20.49 -12.85
CA ALA A 429 -10.31 20.10 -14.24
C ALA A 429 -8.90 19.49 -14.39
N ALA A 430 -7.88 20.11 -13.80
CA ALA A 430 -6.50 19.62 -13.82
C ALA A 430 -6.33 18.27 -13.08
N ALA A 431 -7.17 17.95 -12.10
CA ALA A 431 -7.17 16.65 -11.42
C ALA A 431 -7.46 15.46 -12.36
N ASN A 432 -8.14 15.70 -13.49
CA ASN A 432 -8.33 14.70 -14.53
C ASN A 432 -7.03 14.39 -15.31
N LEU A 433 -6.07 15.31 -15.40
CA LEU A 433 -4.81 15.09 -16.14
C LEU A 433 -4.02 13.90 -15.56
N PRO A 434 -3.67 13.84 -14.26
CA PRO A 434 -3.07 12.65 -13.65
C PRO A 434 -3.85 11.36 -13.94
N ARG A 435 -5.19 11.41 -13.90
CA ARG A 435 -6.06 10.25 -14.11
C ARG A 435 -6.08 9.79 -15.57
N GLN A 436 -5.98 10.69 -16.54
CA GLN A 436 -5.79 10.38 -17.95
C GLN A 436 -4.38 9.88 -18.27
N LEU A 437 -3.34 10.49 -17.68
CA LEU A 437 -1.94 10.09 -17.87
C LEU A 437 -1.72 8.62 -17.47
N ARG A 438 -2.40 8.18 -16.41
CA ARG A 438 -2.43 6.77 -15.96
C ARG A 438 -3.03 5.79 -16.98
N LEU A 439 -3.84 6.28 -17.93
CA LEU A 439 -4.62 5.51 -18.89
C LEU A 439 -4.31 5.88 -20.36
N ALA A 440 -3.15 6.49 -20.62
CA ALA A 440 -2.78 6.88 -22.00
C ALA A 440 -1.27 6.82 -22.31
N THR A 441 -0.36 6.88 -21.33
CA THR A 441 1.09 6.84 -21.62
C THR A 441 1.55 5.49 -22.19
N ARG A 442 2.73 5.46 -22.84
CA ARG A 442 3.40 4.23 -23.31
C ARG A 442 3.59 3.27 -22.13
N GLY A 443 2.73 2.26 -22.06
CA GLY A 443 2.57 1.41 -20.87
C GLY A 443 1.13 1.01 -20.60
N ALA A 444 0.17 1.87 -20.96
CA ALA A 444 -1.26 1.69 -20.75
C ALA A 444 -1.83 0.62 -21.69
N LYS A 445 -1.69 -0.66 -21.33
CA LYS A 445 -2.12 -1.78 -22.20
C LYS A 445 -3.62 -1.78 -22.49
N LEU A 446 -3.97 -2.38 -23.62
CA LEU A 446 -5.28 -3.01 -23.78
C LEU A 446 -5.46 -4.13 -22.72
N ARG A 447 -6.48 -4.00 -21.88
CA ARG A 447 -6.87 -5.02 -20.88
C ARG A 447 -8.14 -5.73 -21.35
N THR A 448 -7.96 -6.93 -21.89
CA THR A 448 -9.04 -7.85 -22.20
C THR A 448 -9.45 -8.63 -20.94
N HIS A 449 -10.73 -8.58 -20.60
CA HIS A 449 -11.35 -9.51 -19.66
C HIS A 449 -12.07 -10.61 -20.45
N GLY A 450 -12.36 -11.73 -19.79
CA GLY A 450 -12.97 -12.92 -20.41
C GLY A 450 -12.04 -14.12 -20.34
N LYS A 451 -12.30 -15.10 -21.18
CA LYS A 451 -11.49 -16.33 -21.33
C LYS A 451 -11.51 -16.78 -22.80
N PRO A 452 -10.49 -17.53 -23.27
CA PRO A 452 -10.51 -18.12 -24.61
C PRO A 452 -11.69 -19.09 -24.84
N ASP A 453 -12.19 -19.74 -23.80
CA ASP A 453 -13.35 -20.63 -23.87
C ASP A 453 -14.70 -19.87 -23.96
N GLY A 454 -14.71 -18.55 -23.76
CA GLY A 454 -15.92 -17.73 -23.76
C GLY A 454 -16.85 -17.92 -22.55
N THR A 455 -16.41 -18.58 -21.47
CA THR A 455 -17.25 -18.78 -20.26
C THR A 455 -17.28 -17.57 -19.31
N ALA A 456 -16.60 -16.47 -19.65
CA ALA A 456 -16.48 -15.28 -18.81
C ALA A 456 -16.70 -14.00 -19.64
N GLN A 457 -17.29 -12.97 -19.04
CA GLN A 457 -17.70 -11.76 -19.74
C GLN A 457 -16.50 -10.99 -20.34
N ASN A 458 -16.60 -10.68 -21.64
CA ASN A 458 -15.53 -10.20 -22.49
C ASN A 458 -15.29 -8.66 -22.46
N ARG A 459 -15.29 -8.05 -21.27
CA ARG A 459 -15.14 -6.59 -21.15
C ARG A 459 -13.75 -6.11 -21.60
N VAL A 460 -13.69 -4.96 -22.27
CA VAL A 460 -12.43 -4.34 -22.72
C VAL A 460 -12.20 -2.99 -22.05
N LYS A 461 -11.00 -2.79 -21.48
CA LYS A 461 -10.59 -1.59 -20.73
C LYS A 461 -9.15 -1.19 -21.08
N VAL A 462 -8.78 0.04 -20.73
CA VAL A 462 -7.37 0.44 -20.63
C VAL A 462 -6.80 -0.05 -19.29
N ALA A 463 -5.53 -0.44 -19.25
CA ALA A 463 -4.80 -0.73 -18.02
C ALA A 463 -4.17 0.54 -17.43
N ASP A 464 -4.17 0.65 -16.11
CA ASP A 464 -3.39 1.65 -15.38
C ASP A 464 -1.90 1.35 -15.51
N VAL A 465 -1.09 2.37 -15.83
CA VAL A 465 0.37 2.21 -15.93
C VAL A 465 1.04 1.95 -14.58
N PHE A 466 0.45 2.34 -13.46
CA PHE A 466 1.04 2.11 -12.13
C PHE A 466 0.76 0.68 -11.67
N SER A 467 1.77 -0.20 -11.75
CA SER A 467 1.59 -1.64 -11.46
C SER A 467 1.34 -1.99 -9.99
N ASN A 468 1.71 -1.09 -9.08
CA ASN A 468 1.81 -1.31 -7.64
C ASN A 468 1.75 0.02 -6.87
N GLU A 469 1.00 0.99 -7.41
CA GLU A 469 0.99 2.42 -7.05
C GLU A 469 2.30 3.19 -7.24
N SER A 470 3.49 2.59 -7.10
CA SER A 470 4.78 3.33 -7.19
C SER A 470 5.54 3.22 -8.51
N LYS A 471 5.26 2.24 -9.38
CA LYS A 471 6.05 2.02 -10.61
C LYS A 471 5.24 2.27 -11.87
N VAL A 472 5.66 3.27 -12.66
CA VAL A 472 5.19 3.54 -14.03
C VAL A 472 5.70 2.42 -14.94
N SER A 473 4.78 1.56 -15.36
CA SER A 473 5.03 0.44 -16.26
C SER A 473 5.26 0.95 -17.69
N PHE A 474 6.17 0.29 -18.40
CA PHE A 474 6.37 0.50 -19.82
C PHE A 474 6.02 -0.77 -20.60
N ASN A 475 5.40 -0.59 -21.77
CA ASN A 475 5.06 -1.64 -22.73
C ASN A 475 5.17 -1.07 -24.15
N PHE A 476 5.56 -1.93 -25.10
CA PHE A 476 5.68 -1.53 -26.50
C PHE A 476 4.34 -1.42 -27.21
N ASP A 477 3.35 -2.21 -26.79
CA ASP A 477 1.95 -2.10 -27.17
C ASP A 477 1.14 -1.37 -26.09
N TYR A 478 0.37 -0.36 -26.49
CA TYR A 478 -0.40 0.49 -25.60
C TYR A 478 -1.68 1.02 -26.28
N LEU A 479 -2.68 1.33 -25.47
CA LEU A 479 -3.99 1.82 -25.89
C LEU A 479 -4.09 3.30 -25.54
N GLU A 480 -4.38 4.11 -26.55
CA GLU A 480 -4.73 5.52 -26.43
C GLU A 480 -6.25 5.67 -26.33
N THR A 481 -6.77 6.51 -25.43
CA THR A 481 -8.18 6.91 -25.43
C THR A 481 -8.43 8.09 -26.37
N GLY A 482 -9.58 8.11 -27.04
CA GLY A 482 -10.01 9.21 -27.90
C GLY A 482 -10.40 10.49 -27.12
N PRO A 483 -10.77 11.57 -27.82
CA PRO A 483 -11.25 12.81 -27.21
C PRO A 483 -12.76 12.80 -26.88
N GLY A 484 -13.54 11.86 -27.43
CA GLY A 484 -14.97 11.71 -27.17
C GLY A 484 -15.29 10.86 -25.95
N ASP A 485 -16.30 10.01 -26.08
CA ASP A 485 -16.88 9.25 -24.97
C ASP A 485 -16.25 7.87 -24.75
N GLY A 486 -16.61 7.28 -23.60
CA GLY A 486 -16.27 5.92 -23.23
C GLY A 486 -15.20 5.78 -22.12
N PRO A 487 -14.95 4.56 -21.64
CA PRO A 487 -14.12 4.34 -20.45
C PRO A 487 -12.68 4.85 -20.59
N GLY A 488 -12.28 5.78 -19.71
CA GLY A 488 -10.93 6.36 -19.68
C GLY A 488 -10.73 7.60 -20.55
N THR A 489 -11.77 8.09 -21.22
CA THR A 489 -11.74 9.42 -21.86
C THR A 489 -11.97 10.54 -20.83
N TRP A 490 -11.95 11.79 -21.28
CA TRP A 490 -12.16 12.97 -20.42
C TRP A 490 -13.49 12.91 -19.66
N PHE A 491 -14.62 12.74 -20.35
CA PHE A 491 -15.95 12.79 -19.74
C PHE A 491 -16.18 11.68 -18.71
N SER A 492 -15.77 10.43 -19.01
CA SER A 492 -15.87 9.30 -18.08
C SER A 492 -15.05 9.50 -16.78
N LEU A 493 -13.90 10.16 -16.87
CA LEU A 493 -13.11 10.53 -15.70
C LEU A 493 -13.73 11.71 -14.94
N SER A 494 -14.19 12.76 -15.65
CA SER A 494 -14.92 13.89 -15.08
C SER A 494 -16.11 13.43 -14.23
N GLU A 495 -16.99 12.58 -14.77
CA GLU A 495 -18.17 12.07 -14.08
C GLU A 495 -17.82 11.37 -12.77
N SER A 496 -16.82 10.48 -12.79
CA SER A 496 -16.38 9.75 -11.59
C SER A 496 -15.68 10.65 -10.55
N GLY A 497 -15.05 11.75 -10.98
CA GLY A 497 -14.53 12.80 -10.08
C GLY A 497 -15.65 13.64 -9.46
N LEU A 498 -16.66 14.03 -10.25
CA LEU A 498 -17.83 14.79 -9.80
C LEU A 498 -18.70 13.98 -8.82
N ASN A 499 -18.84 12.67 -9.04
CA ASN A 499 -19.52 11.77 -8.11
C ASN A 499 -18.79 11.69 -6.75
N ALA A 500 -17.45 11.74 -6.75
CA ALA A 500 -16.66 11.83 -5.53
C ALA A 500 -16.77 13.22 -4.85
N LEU A 501 -16.78 14.31 -5.63
CA LEU A 501 -17.05 15.66 -5.11
C LEU A 501 -18.43 15.73 -4.42
N LYS A 502 -19.47 15.19 -5.07
CA LYS A 502 -20.83 15.09 -4.52
C LYS A 502 -20.85 14.39 -3.16
N LYS A 503 -20.14 13.27 -3.03
CA LYS A 503 -20.00 12.53 -1.76
C LYS A 503 -19.29 13.38 -0.70
N VAL A 504 -18.14 13.99 -1.02
CA VAL A 504 -17.38 14.81 -0.07
C VAL A 504 -18.21 15.97 0.46
N LEU A 505 -18.95 16.67 -0.41
CA LEU A 505 -19.87 17.75 -0.04
C LEU A 505 -21.00 17.23 0.88
N ALA A 506 -21.67 16.15 0.51
CA ALA A 506 -22.77 15.57 1.28
C ALA A 506 -22.36 15.05 2.67
N GLU A 507 -21.15 14.50 2.79
CA GLU A 507 -20.60 13.98 4.06
C GLU A 507 -19.97 15.06 4.96
N SER A 508 -19.86 16.31 4.49
CA SER A 508 -19.16 17.40 5.21
C SER A 508 -20.00 18.67 5.47
N PRO A 509 -21.31 18.59 5.77
CA PRO A 509 -22.23 19.74 5.73
C PRO A 509 -21.96 20.85 6.76
N ALA A 510 -21.13 20.57 7.77
CA ALA A 510 -20.69 21.56 8.76
C ALA A 510 -19.16 21.55 8.91
N GLY A 511 -18.42 21.11 7.90
CA GLY A 511 -16.96 21.12 7.92
C GLY A 511 -16.37 22.54 7.91
N ARG A 512 -15.06 22.66 8.16
CA ARG A 512 -14.30 23.91 7.98
C ARG A 512 -13.17 23.68 6.99
N PRO A 513 -12.87 24.62 6.07
CA PRO A 513 -11.76 24.48 5.12
C PRO A 513 -10.43 24.10 5.80
N GLY A 514 -9.85 22.99 5.38
CA GLY A 514 -8.51 22.58 5.74
C GLY A 514 -7.46 23.50 5.10
N ARG A 515 -6.34 23.71 5.79
CA ARG A 515 -5.26 24.61 5.34
C ARG A 515 -4.09 23.80 4.79
N PHE A 516 -3.85 23.87 3.48
CA PHE A 516 -2.82 23.09 2.81
C PHE A 516 -1.66 23.95 2.29
N ARG A 517 -0.43 23.56 2.66
CA ARG A 517 0.79 24.28 2.28
C ARG A 517 1.91 23.30 1.95
N ARG A 518 2.64 23.56 0.87
CA ARG A 518 3.91 22.89 0.58
C ARG A 518 4.94 23.24 1.66
N ALA A 519 5.43 22.25 2.39
CA ALA A 519 6.46 22.43 3.42
C ALA A 519 7.16 21.10 3.71
N SER A 520 8.43 21.19 4.12
CA SER A 520 9.19 20.02 4.57
C SER A 520 8.86 19.68 6.02
N ALA A 521 8.69 18.39 6.34
CA ALA A 521 8.40 17.94 7.69
C ALA A 521 9.58 18.16 8.67
N ILE A 522 10.81 18.35 8.17
CA ILE A 522 12.00 18.65 8.98
C ILE A 522 12.22 20.16 9.19
N ALA A 523 11.31 21.01 8.72
CA ALA A 523 11.33 22.47 8.88
C ALA A 523 9.89 23.05 8.82
N LEU A 524 9.08 22.77 9.85
CA LEU A 524 7.66 23.12 9.88
C LEU A 524 7.45 24.64 10.06
N PRO A 525 6.70 25.32 9.17
CA PRO A 525 6.54 26.78 9.18
C PRO A 525 5.49 27.27 10.21
N PHE A 526 5.50 26.68 11.41
CA PHE A 526 4.58 26.97 12.51
C PHE A 526 5.36 27.40 13.77
N ARG A 527 4.69 28.13 14.66
CA ARG A 527 5.26 28.57 15.94
C ARG A 527 5.33 27.42 16.94
N ASP A 528 6.25 27.52 17.88
CA ASP A 528 6.38 26.56 18.98
C ASP A 528 5.09 26.49 19.80
N GLY A 529 4.68 25.29 20.22
CA GLY A 529 3.49 25.08 21.04
C GLY A 529 2.17 25.62 20.45
N SER A 530 2.02 25.62 19.13
CA SER A 530 0.84 26.14 18.42
C SER A 530 -0.15 25.08 17.92
N VAL A 531 0.21 23.79 17.97
CA VAL A 531 -0.60 22.66 17.50
C VAL A 531 -1.11 21.82 18.68
N ASP A 532 -2.39 21.44 18.67
CA ASP A 532 -3.02 20.65 19.72
C ASP A 532 -2.83 19.14 19.53
N ALA A 533 -2.90 18.67 18.28
CA ALA A 533 -2.59 17.30 17.91
C ALA A 533 -1.83 17.23 16.58
N VAL A 534 -0.76 16.45 16.54
CA VAL A 534 -0.11 16.04 15.29
C VAL A 534 -0.61 14.62 14.98
N ILE A 535 -1.25 14.41 13.84
CA ILE A 535 -1.82 13.12 13.44
C ILE A 535 -1.33 12.87 12.03
N THR A 536 -0.49 11.86 11.82
CA THR A 536 0.29 11.76 10.58
C THR A 536 0.64 10.33 10.17
N ASP A 537 0.99 10.17 8.89
CA ASP A 537 1.34 8.91 8.25
C ASP A 537 2.70 9.03 7.53
N PRO A 538 3.83 8.73 8.20
CA PRO A 538 5.16 8.91 7.62
C PRO A 538 5.41 8.00 6.41
N PRO A 539 6.26 8.41 5.44
CA PRO A 539 6.51 7.61 4.23
C PRO A 539 7.12 6.23 4.54
N TYR A 540 6.70 5.20 3.81
CA TYR A 540 7.03 3.80 4.09
C TYR A 540 8.40 3.36 3.58
N TYR A 541 9.48 3.90 4.16
CA TYR A 541 10.84 3.41 3.95
C TYR A 541 11.18 3.23 2.45
N ASN A 542 11.29 2.00 1.95
CA ASN A 542 11.61 1.71 0.54
C ASN A 542 10.43 1.32 -0.35
N MET A 543 9.17 1.44 0.10
CA MET A 543 8.03 0.89 -0.66
C MET A 543 7.68 1.69 -1.93
N ILE A 544 7.77 3.02 -1.86
CA ILE A 544 7.26 3.98 -2.84
C ILE A 544 8.25 5.14 -2.97
N ASP A 545 8.70 5.43 -4.20
CA ASP A 545 9.49 6.62 -4.52
C ASP A 545 8.51 7.74 -4.92
N TYR A 546 7.98 8.50 -3.95
CA TYR A 546 6.77 9.33 -4.15
C TYR A 546 6.99 10.46 -5.16
N ALA A 547 8.06 11.24 -5.01
CA ALA A 547 8.37 12.34 -5.92
C ALA A 547 8.69 11.80 -7.32
N ASP A 548 9.64 10.85 -7.44
CA ASP A 548 10.06 10.28 -8.72
C ASP A 548 8.89 9.63 -9.51
N ALA A 549 7.93 9.01 -8.81
CA ALA A 549 6.73 8.42 -9.42
C ALA A 549 5.66 9.46 -9.78
N SER A 550 5.55 10.56 -9.02
CA SER A 550 4.58 11.64 -9.27
C SER A 550 5.09 12.73 -10.21
N ASP A 551 6.37 12.74 -10.59
CA ASP A 551 6.92 13.71 -11.54
C ASP A 551 6.21 13.66 -12.91
N LEU A 552 5.73 12.49 -13.34
CA LEU A 552 4.83 12.34 -14.49
C LEU A 552 3.58 13.22 -14.37
N PHE A 553 3.05 13.44 -13.18
CA PHE A 553 1.94 14.34 -12.93
C PHE A 553 2.43 15.79 -12.76
N HIS A 554 3.55 15.98 -12.07
CA HIS A 554 4.14 17.30 -11.80
C HIS A 554 4.38 18.10 -13.09
N VAL A 555 5.05 17.53 -14.08
CA VAL A 555 5.43 18.27 -15.32
C VAL A 555 4.22 18.79 -16.10
N TRP A 556 3.10 18.06 -16.09
CA TRP A 556 1.84 18.48 -16.75
C TRP A 556 1.02 19.43 -15.88
N LEU A 557 0.93 19.18 -14.56
CA LEU A 557 0.25 20.08 -13.64
C LEU A 557 0.96 21.43 -13.55
N ARG A 558 2.30 21.47 -13.61
CA ARG A 558 3.11 22.69 -13.68
C ARG A 558 2.77 23.52 -14.91
N ARG A 559 2.81 22.92 -16.11
CA ARG A 559 2.40 23.57 -17.38
C ARG A 559 0.95 24.07 -17.36
N THR A 560 0.08 23.43 -16.59
CA THR A 560 -1.34 23.79 -16.48
C THR A 560 -1.56 24.92 -15.45
N LEU A 561 -1.13 24.73 -14.20
CA LEU A 561 -1.58 25.51 -13.04
C LEU A 561 -0.56 26.51 -12.47
N ARG A 562 0.67 26.63 -13.03
CA ARG A 562 1.74 27.48 -12.46
C ARG A 562 1.32 28.92 -12.19
N ASP A 563 0.59 29.56 -13.10
CA ASP A 563 0.18 30.96 -12.92
C ASP A 563 -1.00 31.14 -11.94
N LEU A 564 -1.77 30.08 -11.70
CA LEU A 564 -2.92 30.08 -10.77
C LEU A 564 -2.51 29.64 -9.35
N THR A 565 -1.48 28.79 -9.24
CA THR A 565 -0.94 28.26 -7.98
C THR A 565 0.60 28.33 -7.97
N PRO A 566 1.18 29.54 -8.07
CA PRO A 566 2.64 29.71 -8.08
C PRO A 566 3.27 29.23 -6.76
N ASP A 567 2.53 29.29 -5.65
CA ASP A 567 2.92 28.77 -4.34
C ASP A 567 3.15 27.25 -4.31
N LEU A 568 2.64 26.52 -5.30
CA LEU A 568 2.88 25.08 -5.48
C LEU A 568 3.89 24.82 -6.61
N PHE A 569 3.69 25.43 -7.79
CA PHE A 569 4.32 24.99 -9.04
C PHE A 569 5.38 25.94 -9.63
N ASP A 570 5.61 27.12 -9.05
CA ASP A 570 6.70 28.00 -9.51
C ASP A 570 8.07 27.50 -9.04
N GLN A 571 8.16 27.05 -7.78
CA GLN A 571 9.34 26.44 -7.20
C GLN A 571 9.54 25.00 -7.70
N SER A 572 10.60 24.74 -8.49
CA SER A 572 11.05 23.40 -8.87
C SER A 572 12.43 23.07 -8.31
N GLY A 573 12.82 21.80 -8.37
CA GLY A 573 14.22 21.40 -8.31
C GLY A 573 15.04 22.01 -9.44
N HIS A 574 16.37 21.84 -9.34
CA HIS A 574 17.35 22.35 -10.32
C HIS A 574 17.22 21.69 -11.70
N ASP A 575 16.58 20.52 -11.76
CA ASP A 575 16.25 19.71 -12.93
C ASP A 575 14.87 20.04 -13.55
N GLY A 576 14.13 20.98 -12.93
CA GLY A 576 12.76 21.33 -13.33
C GLY A 576 11.66 20.41 -12.74
N LEU A 577 12.03 19.40 -11.96
CA LEU A 577 11.11 18.45 -11.32
C LEU A 577 10.74 18.88 -9.89
N GLN A 578 10.16 17.98 -9.11
CA GLN A 578 9.94 18.20 -7.68
C GLN A 578 11.27 18.20 -6.90
N ASP A 579 11.38 19.05 -5.90
CA ASP A 579 12.50 19.02 -4.96
C ASP A 579 12.43 17.76 -4.08
N LYS A 580 13.49 16.94 -4.13
CA LYS A 580 13.62 15.64 -3.47
C LYS A 580 14.62 15.68 -2.31
N THR A 581 15.20 16.84 -2.01
CA THR A 581 16.28 16.99 -1.03
C THR A 581 15.87 16.46 0.35
N ASP A 582 14.65 16.78 0.78
CA ASP A 582 14.10 16.40 2.08
C ASP A 582 13.16 15.17 2.03
N GLU A 583 13.11 14.42 0.92
CA GLU A 583 12.17 13.29 0.79
C GLU A 583 12.59 12.09 1.66
N ILE A 584 11.83 11.84 2.74
CA ILE A 584 12.14 10.84 3.77
C ILE A 584 11.75 9.43 3.30
N ILE A 585 12.49 8.89 2.32
CA ILE A 585 12.38 7.50 1.84
C ILE A 585 13.75 6.83 1.77
N VAL A 586 13.76 5.53 1.46
CA VAL A 586 14.95 4.79 1.03
C VAL A 586 14.75 4.35 -0.42
N LYS A 587 15.39 5.03 -1.36
CA LYS A 587 15.18 4.79 -2.78
C LYS A 587 15.63 3.38 -3.18
N ARG A 588 14.93 2.78 -4.16
CA ARG A 588 15.35 1.51 -4.78
C ARG A 588 16.21 1.75 -6.02
N GLY A 589 17.23 0.93 -6.18
CA GLY A 589 18.19 1.01 -7.29
C GLY A 589 19.47 1.74 -6.91
N ASN A 590 20.45 1.70 -7.82
CA ASN A 590 21.77 2.31 -7.62
C ASN A 590 21.89 3.50 -8.58
N ALA A 591 21.47 4.69 -8.16
CA ALA A 591 21.87 5.93 -8.81
C ALA A 591 23.21 6.41 -8.20
N PRO A 592 24.11 7.06 -8.98
CA PRO A 592 25.24 7.79 -8.42
C PRO A 592 24.76 8.84 -7.41
N ASP A 593 25.50 9.00 -6.31
CA ASP A 593 25.29 10.05 -5.30
C ASP A 593 23.87 10.12 -4.67
N GLU A 594 23.10 9.03 -4.71
CA GLU A 594 21.74 8.97 -4.15
C GLU A 594 21.75 9.15 -2.62
N HIS A 595 21.16 10.25 -2.14
CA HIS A 595 21.17 10.62 -0.73
C HIS A 595 20.12 9.88 0.10
N ARG A 596 19.03 9.40 -0.52
CA ARG A 596 17.90 8.70 0.14
C ARG A 596 18.26 7.27 0.54
N THR A 597 19.20 7.20 1.48
CA THR A 597 19.77 6.00 2.09
C THR A 597 19.05 5.62 3.40
N ARG A 598 19.40 4.46 3.97
CA ARG A 598 18.84 4.01 5.26
C ARG A 598 19.11 5.00 6.38
N ASP A 599 20.37 5.42 6.50
CA ASP A 599 20.84 6.35 7.52
C ASP A 599 20.18 7.73 7.35
N PHE A 600 20.01 8.20 6.11
CA PHE A 600 19.28 9.43 5.80
C PHE A 600 17.81 9.34 6.24
N TYR A 601 17.11 8.24 5.92
CA TYR A 601 15.73 8.03 6.37
C TYR A 601 15.61 8.09 7.89
N GLU A 602 16.46 7.38 8.63
CA GLU A 602 16.44 7.35 10.10
C GLU A 602 16.70 8.75 10.70
N GLN A 603 17.71 9.46 10.18
CA GLN A 603 18.05 10.81 10.64
C GLN A 603 16.96 11.84 10.33
N MET A 604 16.41 11.85 9.10
CA MET A 604 15.39 12.83 8.72
C MET A 604 14.04 12.54 9.37
N LEU A 605 13.66 11.27 9.55
CA LEU A 605 12.44 10.91 10.28
C LEU A 605 12.51 11.35 11.75
N SER A 606 13.66 11.16 12.41
CA SER A 606 13.90 11.70 13.76
C SER A 606 13.80 13.23 13.80
N ARG A 607 14.41 13.94 12.84
CA ARG A 607 14.27 15.41 12.71
C ARG A 607 12.82 15.86 12.50
N ALA A 608 12.02 15.14 11.72
CA ALA A 608 10.61 15.44 11.54
C ALA A 608 9.82 15.30 12.85
N PHE A 609 10.12 14.30 13.67
CA PHE A 609 9.51 14.19 15.00
C PHE A 609 10.01 15.27 15.98
N VAL A 610 11.27 15.72 15.91
CA VAL A 610 11.75 16.87 16.69
C VAL A 610 10.95 18.13 16.34
N GLU A 611 10.69 18.38 15.05
CA GLU A 611 9.84 19.48 14.60
C GLU A 611 8.38 19.32 15.05
N ALA A 612 7.83 18.11 14.97
CA ALA A 612 6.51 17.79 15.50
C ALA A 612 6.43 18.14 17.00
N ARG A 613 7.44 17.76 17.79
CA ARG A 613 7.52 18.09 19.22
C ARG A 613 7.63 19.60 19.47
N ARG A 614 8.35 20.35 18.62
CA ARG A 614 8.47 21.81 18.73
C ARG A 614 7.12 22.51 18.52
N VAL A 615 6.39 22.15 17.46
CA VAL A 615 5.11 22.80 17.13
C VAL A 615 3.96 22.32 18.03
N LEU A 616 4.03 21.10 18.55
CA LEU A 616 3.03 20.52 19.44
C LEU A 616 3.08 21.19 20.83
N ARG A 617 1.91 21.39 21.43
CA ARG A 617 1.79 21.90 22.79
C ARG A 617 2.33 20.92 23.83
N PRO A 618 2.73 21.36 25.04
CA PRO A 618 3.14 20.47 26.13
C PRO A 618 2.03 19.49 26.59
N ASP A 619 0.76 19.84 26.40
CA ASP A 619 -0.43 19.02 26.63
C ASP A 619 -0.96 18.32 25.37
N GLY A 620 -0.26 18.48 24.24
CA GLY A 620 -0.66 17.95 22.94
C GLY A 620 -0.30 16.47 22.75
N HIS A 621 -0.94 15.86 21.75
CA HIS A 621 -0.78 14.44 21.42
C HIS A 621 -0.20 14.28 20.01
N LEU A 622 0.75 13.36 19.86
CA LEU A 622 1.21 12.87 18.57
C LEU A 622 0.55 11.52 18.31
N VAL A 623 -0.03 11.32 17.14
CA VAL A 623 -0.54 10.03 16.67
C VAL A 623 0.14 9.69 15.36
N VAL A 624 0.88 8.58 15.36
CA VAL A 624 1.59 8.09 14.18
C VAL A 624 0.88 6.86 13.66
N VAL A 625 0.43 6.91 12.41
CA VAL A 625 -0.08 5.76 11.68
C VAL A 625 1.10 5.17 10.91
N PHE A 626 1.41 3.89 11.08
CA PHE A 626 2.53 3.25 10.37
C PHE A 626 2.21 1.80 10.01
N GLY A 627 2.78 1.29 8.92
CA GLY A 627 2.58 -0.09 8.49
C GLY A 627 3.84 -0.64 7.82
N HIS A 628 4.47 -1.64 8.42
CA HIS A 628 5.61 -2.33 7.81
C HIS A 628 5.68 -3.78 8.28
N SER A 629 6.05 -4.69 7.38
CA SER A 629 6.22 -6.12 7.66
C SER A 629 7.60 -6.50 8.22
N ASP A 630 8.42 -5.51 8.61
CA ASP A 630 9.80 -5.68 9.05
C ASP A 630 9.92 -5.17 10.50
N PRO A 631 10.20 -6.05 11.49
CA PRO A 631 10.43 -5.63 12.87
C PRO A 631 11.51 -4.55 13.00
N ASP A 632 12.52 -4.53 12.14
CA ASP A 632 13.60 -3.55 12.23
C ASP A 632 13.17 -2.17 11.72
N ALA A 633 12.10 -2.07 10.92
CA ALA A 633 11.46 -0.78 10.60
C ALA A 633 10.69 -0.23 11.80
N TRP A 634 10.04 -1.11 12.60
CA TRP A 634 9.38 -0.72 13.86
C TRP A 634 10.39 -0.25 14.91
N ARG A 635 11.52 -0.95 15.08
CA ARG A 635 12.61 -0.52 16.00
C ARG A 635 13.06 0.91 15.69
N ARG A 636 13.31 1.22 14.41
CA ARG A 636 13.72 2.55 13.94
C ARG A 636 12.68 3.62 14.25
N LEU A 637 11.41 3.34 13.97
CA LEU A 637 10.32 4.29 14.27
C LEU A 637 10.22 4.60 15.78
N LEU A 638 10.23 3.56 16.61
CA LEU A 638 10.14 3.69 18.07
C LEU A 638 11.38 4.39 18.66
N GLY A 639 12.57 4.11 18.12
CA GLY A 639 13.81 4.83 18.44
C GLY A 639 13.73 6.32 18.09
N ALA A 640 13.35 6.63 16.84
CA ALA A 640 13.20 8.02 16.38
C ALA A 640 12.18 8.82 17.22
N LEU A 641 11.08 8.20 17.65
CA LEU A 641 10.11 8.82 18.57
C LEU A 641 10.70 9.07 19.97
N HIS A 642 11.46 8.10 20.52
CA HIS A 642 12.11 8.24 21.82
C HIS A 642 13.17 9.35 21.80
N ASP A 643 14.03 9.37 20.78
CA ASP A 643 15.12 10.33 20.62
C ASP A 643 14.61 11.75 20.35
N ALA A 644 13.51 11.87 19.60
CA ALA A 644 12.79 13.14 19.43
C ALA A 644 12.11 13.65 20.72
N GLY A 645 12.09 12.85 21.80
CA GLY A 645 11.55 13.25 23.10
C GLY A 645 10.05 13.00 23.28
N PHE A 646 9.52 11.93 22.67
CA PHE A 646 8.18 11.40 22.95
C PHE A 646 8.21 10.18 23.88
N VAL A 647 7.06 9.94 24.52
CA VAL A 647 6.71 8.67 25.15
C VAL A 647 5.55 8.08 24.34
N VAL A 648 5.76 6.89 23.79
CA VAL A 648 4.68 6.09 23.20
C VAL A 648 3.76 5.63 24.33
N THR A 649 2.47 5.95 24.25
CA THR A 649 1.46 5.57 25.24
C THR A 649 0.69 4.32 24.84
N SER A 650 0.56 4.07 23.53
CA SER A 650 -0.29 3.00 23.00
C SER A 650 0.15 2.54 21.61
N SER A 651 -0.33 1.36 21.22
CA SER A 651 -0.06 0.70 19.93
C SER A 651 -1.30 -0.08 19.52
N TRP A 652 -1.99 0.36 18.47
CA TRP A 652 -3.29 -0.19 18.06
C TRP A 652 -3.25 -0.76 16.64
N PRO A 653 -3.06 -2.08 16.47
CA PRO A 653 -3.06 -2.74 15.18
C PRO A 653 -4.47 -2.80 14.58
N SER A 654 -4.55 -2.57 13.27
CA SER A 654 -5.78 -2.67 12.47
C SER A 654 -5.46 -3.18 11.06
N ARG A 655 -6.35 -3.97 10.48
CA ARG A 655 -6.22 -4.53 9.13
C ARG A 655 -6.72 -3.50 8.11
N THR A 656 -5.85 -2.56 7.73
CA THR A 656 -6.23 -1.43 6.86
C THR A 656 -6.24 -1.71 5.37
N GLU A 657 -5.79 -2.89 4.92
CA GLU A 657 -5.72 -3.20 3.48
C GLU A 657 -6.30 -4.58 3.16
N THR A 658 -7.30 -4.60 2.27
CA THR A 658 -7.71 -5.82 1.57
C THR A 658 -6.73 -6.09 0.43
N ALA A 659 -6.50 -7.36 0.07
CA ALA A 659 -5.52 -7.80 -0.93
C ALA A 659 -5.82 -7.39 -2.41
N ALA A 660 -6.59 -6.33 -2.63
CA ALA A 660 -7.12 -5.89 -3.91
C ALA A 660 -6.10 -5.16 -4.82
N THR A 661 -5.02 -4.63 -4.28
CA THR A 661 -4.01 -3.84 -5.02
C THR A 661 -2.87 -4.67 -5.60
N GLY A 662 -2.75 -5.96 -5.22
CA GLY A 662 -1.64 -6.83 -5.66
C GLY A 662 -0.28 -6.47 -5.07
N VAL A 663 -0.19 -5.45 -4.21
CA VAL A 663 1.04 -5.04 -3.50
C VAL A 663 1.15 -5.85 -2.22
N ALA A 664 1.83 -6.99 -2.27
CA ALA A 664 2.08 -7.79 -1.09
C ALA A 664 3.10 -7.10 -0.16
N SER A 665 2.65 -6.56 0.98
CA SER A 665 3.47 -6.51 2.22
C SER A 665 2.69 -6.09 3.49
N ILE A 666 1.80 -5.09 3.44
CA ILE A 666 1.14 -4.55 4.65
C ILE A 666 -0.24 -5.19 4.86
N LYS A 667 -0.34 -6.22 5.72
CA LYS A 667 -1.65 -6.74 6.18
C LYS A 667 -2.21 -6.01 7.40
N VAL A 668 -1.35 -5.31 8.16
CA VAL A 668 -1.66 -4.65 9.43
C VAL A 668 -0.94 -3.31 9.48
N THR A 669 -1.68 -2.27 9.86
CA THR A 669 -1.19 -0.92 10.18
C THR A 669 -1.43 -0.69 11.66
N VAL A 670 -0.46 -0.11 12.37
CA VAL A 670 -0.57 0.26 13.78
C VAL A 670 -0.80 1.76 13.90
N THR A 671 -1.74 2.15 14.76
CA THR A 671 -1.94 3.52 15.20
C THR A 671 -1.27 3.69 16.56
N ILE A 672 -0.20 4.48 16.63
CA ILE A 672 0.60 4.68 17.84
C ILE A 672 0.21 6.00 18.49
N GLY A 673 -0.25 5.97 19.74
CA GLY A 673 -0.40 7.16 20.57
C GLY A 673 0.94 7.57 21.20
N CYS A 674 1.23 8.87 21.22
CA CYS A 674 2.46 9.45 21.77
C CYS A 674 2.14 10.76 22.52
N ARG A 675 2.82 10.98 23.65
CA ARG A 675 2.78 12.23 24.43
C ARG A 675 4.19 12.79 24.61
N VAL A 676 4.32 14.10 24.78
CA VAL A 676 5.63 14.75 24.97
C VAL A 676 6.27 14.24 26.25
N ALA A 677 7.53 13.78 26.18
CA ALA A 677 8.22 13.26 27.35
C ALA A 677 8.46 14.37 28.39
N ALA A 678 8.24 14.04 29.67
CA ALA A 678 8.60 14.93 30.76
C ALA A 678 10.12 15.24 30.75
N LEU A 679 10.48 16.49 31.06
CA LEU A 679 11.88 16.93 31.08
C LEU A 679 12.69 16.19 32.15
N ASN A 680 12.14 16.07 33.37
CA ASN A 680 12.83 15.52 34.54
C ASN A 680 12.42 14.06 34.80
N ARG A 681 12.70 13.16 33.86
CA ARG A 681 12.45 11.71 34.03
C ARG A 681 13.52 11.05 34.91
N PRO A 682 13.16 10.25 35.93
CA PRO A 682 14.13 9.56 36.78
C PRO A 682 14.92 8.48 36.03
N ALA A 683 16.04 8.07 36.60
CA ALA A 683 16.74 6.85 36.21
C ALA A 683 16.24 5.66 37.06
N VAL A 684 16.33 4.44 36.54
CA VAL A 684 15.80 3.22 37.17
C VAL A 684 16.66 2.00 36.83
N THR A 685 16.50 0.90 37.56
CA THR A 685 17.15 -0.39 37.26
C THR A 685 16.34 -1.20 36.25
N ALA A 686 17.03 -1.97 35.41
CA ALA A 686 16.40 -2.83 34.41
C ALA A 686 15.41 -3.81 35.03
N ALA A 687 15.76 -4.43 36.18
CA ALA A 687 14.90 -5.41 36.86
C ALA A 687 13.57 -4.82 37.34
N GLN A 688 13.54 -3.55 37.76
CA GLN A 688 12.28 -2.88 38.12
C GLN A 688 11.40 -2.66 36.88
N VAL A 689 11.98 -2.17 35.78
CA VAL A 689 11.26 -1.95 34.52
C VAL A 689 10.77 -3.27 33.93
N ASP A 690 11.58 -4.33 33.98
CA ASP A 690 11.22 -5.64 33.47
C ASP A 690 9.94 -6.17 34.14
N ARG A 691 9.85 -6.01 35.48
CA ARG A 691 8.64 -6.36 36.25
C ARG A 691 7.45 -5.49 35.86
N GLU A 692 7.60 -4.16 35.86
CA GLU A 692 6.52 -3.22 35.51
C GLU A 692 5.96 -3.51 34.10
N VAL A 693 6.84 -3.72 33.11
CA VAL A 693 6.46 -4.07 31.72
C VAL A 693 5.73 -5.40 31.68
N THR A 694 6.26 -6.43 32.36
CA THR A 694 5.64 -7.77 32.36
C THR A 694 4.25 -7.73 32.99
N GLU A 695 4.07 -7.08 34.13
CA GLU A 695 2.78 -6.94 34.81
C GLU A 695 1.77 -6.16 33.97
N ARG A 696 2.16 -5.00 33.42
CA ARG A 696 1.28 -4.15 32.61
C ARG A 696 0.86 -4.81 31.30
N VAL A 697 1.76 -5.51 30.62
CA VAL A 697 1.45 -6.21 29.36
C VAL A 697 0.61 -7.46 29.63
N LYS A 698 0.87 -8.22 30.71
CA LYS A 698 -0.01 -9.34 31.12
C LYS A 698 -1.42 -8.88 31.47
N ALA A 699 -1.57 -7.70 32.09
CA ALA A 699 -2.89 -7.10 32.32
C ALA A 699 -3.57 -6.70 31.00
N ALA A 700 -2.86 -6.01 30.11
CA ALA A 700 -3.39 -5.57 28.81
C ALA A 700 -3.83 -6.75 27.92
N ALA A 701 -3.05 -7.84 27.87
CA ALA A 701 -3.40 -9.04 27.11
C ALA A 701 -4.72 -9.68 27.58
N ARG A 702 -4.98 -9.69 28.90
CA ARG A 702 -6.26 -10.16 29.48
C ARG A 702 -7.44 -9.22 29.23
N GLU A 703 -7.18 -7.94 28.93
CA GLU A 703 -8.18 -7.00 28.45
C GLU A 703 -8.48 -7.29 26.97
N TRP A 704 -7.45 -7.38 26.15
CA TRP A 704 -7.53 -7.66 24.71
C TRP A 704 -8.19 -9.01 24.37
N ASP A 705 -7.93 -10.08 25.15
CA ASP A 705 -8.61 -11.37 25.00
C ASP A 705 -10.13 -11.24 25.25
N ARG A 706 -10.54 -10.46 26.26
CA ARG A 706 -11.97 -10.20 26.55
C ARG A 706 -12.64 -9.34 25.47
N GLU A 707 -11.87 -8.49 24.80
CA GLU A 707 -12.32 -7.68 23.66
C GLU A 707 -12.25 -8.42 22.31
N GLY A 708 -11.69 -9.64 22.28
CA GLY A 708 -11.57 -10.46 21.08
C GLY A 708 -10.48 -10.02 20.09
N LEU A 709 -9.45 -9.29 20.54
CA LEU A 709 -8.31 -8.92 19.71
C LEU A 709 -7.47 -10.18 19.40
N ALA A 710 -7.17 -10.43 18.13
CA ALA A 710 -6.45 -11.64 17.72
C ALA A 710 -5.01 -11.67 18.30
N LEU A 711 -4.51 -12.86 18.64
CA LEU A 711 -3.21 -13.03 19.31
C LEU A 711 -2.02 -12.45 18.51
N THR A 712 -2.06 -12.52 17.17
CA THR A 712 -1.07 -11.85 16.29
C THR A 712 -1.06 -10.34 16.48
N ASP A 713 -2.24 -9.76 16.72
CA ASP A 713 -2.45 -8.33 16.87
C ASP A 713 -2.06 -7.90 18.30
N GLN A 714 -2.40 -8.69 19.33
CA GLN A 714 -1.92 -8.49 20.71
C GLN A 714 -0.40 -8.38 20.81
N LEU A 715 0.34 -9.20 20.05
CA LEU A 715 1.81 -9.15 20.00
C LEU A 715 2.36 -7.81 19.45
N MET A 716 1.63 -7.13 18.58
CA MET A 716 1.97 -5.77 18.11
C MET A 716 1.49 -4.69 19.08
N ALA A 717 0.31 -4.88 19.67
CA ALA A 717 -0.25 -3.95 20.66
C ALA A 717 0.61 -3.88 21.93
N ALA A 718 1.24 -4.99 22.33
CA ALA A 718 2.14 -5.11 23.48
C ALA A 718 3.29 -4.08 23.53
N TYR A 719 3.75 -3.62 22.37
CA TYR A 719 4.77 -2.57 22.30
C TYR A 719 4.28 -1.27 22.95
N GLY A 720 2.99 -0.92 22.83
CA GLY A 720 2.43 0.31 23.42
C GLY A 720 2.63 0.39 24.93
N PRO A 721 2.05 -0.52 25.74
CA PRO A 721 2.20 -0.50 27.19
C PRO A 721 3.64 -0.72 27.68
N ALA A 722 4.46 -1.46 26.94
CA ALA A 722 5.88 -1.62 27.26
C ALA A 722 6.67 -0.32 27.04
N MET A 723 6.40 0.39 25.94
CA MET A 723 7.03 1.67 25.63
C MET A 723 6.50 2.81 26.52
N GLU A 724 5.25 2.73 26.99
CA GLU A 724 4.70 3.67 28.00
C GLU A 724 5.56 3.64 29.26
N ILE A 725 5.93 2.44 29.72
CA ILE A 725 6.76 2.26 30.92
C ILE A 725 8.22 2.62 30.65
N TYR A 726 8.81 2.11 29.56
CA TYR A 726 10.18 2.46 29.14
C TYR A 726 10.36 3.99 29.03
N GLY A 727 9.39 4.68 28.45
CA GLY A 727 9.40 6.12 28.24
C GLY A 727 9.28 6.97 29.51
N ARG A 728 8.82 6.42 30.64
CA ARG A 728 8.78 7.14 31.95
C ARG A 728 10.16 7.51 32.48
N TYR A 729 11.20 6.79 32.04
CA TYR A 729 12.55 6.88 32.57
C TYR A 729 13.51 7.55 31.57
N SER A 730 14.52 8.28 32.08
CA SER A 730 15.57 8.89 31.23
C SER A 730 16.70 7.90 30.92
N LYS A 731 17.03 7.04 31.90
CA LYS A 731 18.04 5.99 31.79
C LYS A 731 17.56 4.74 32.52
N ILE A 732 17.81 3.58 31.93
CA ILE A 732 17.53 2.28 32.53
C ILE A 732 18.86 1.54 32.62
N LEU A 733 19.27 1.17 33.83
CA LEU A 733 20.59 0.65 34.16
C LEU A 733 20.55 -0.86 34.43
N LYS A 734 21.41 -1.60 33.75
CA LYS A 734 21.69 -3.02 34.01
C LYS A 734 22.59 -3.18 35.26
N PRO A 735 22.70 -4.38 35.84
CA PRO A 735 23.61 -4.66 36.95
C PRO A 735 25.09 -4.42 36.63
N ASP A 736 25.49 -4.49 35.36
CA ASP A 736 26.84 -4.20 34.86
C ASP A 736 27.12 -2.68 34.68
N GLY A 737 26.15 -1.81 35.01
CA GLY A 737 26.22 -0.36 34.81
C GLY A 737 25.90 0.11 33.38
N GLY A 738 25.74 -0.81 32.43
CA GLY A 738 25.35 -0.52 31.05
C GLY A 738 23.88 -0.10 30.91
N ARG A 739 23.53 0.51 29.77
CA ARG A 739 22.13 0.86 29.47
C ARG A 739 21.35 -0.39 29.03
N ALA A 740 20.08 -0.46 29.40
CA ALA A 740 19.14 -1.40 28.82
C ALA A 740 18.58 -0.82 27.52
N GLU A 741 18.82 -1.51 26.41
CA GLU A 741 18.38 -1.11 25.07
C GLU A 741 16.89 -1.35 24.84
N LEU A 742 16.30 -0.54 23.95
CA LEU A 742 14.90 -0.61 23.51
C LEU A 742 14.45 -2.06 23.19
N ASP A 743 15.30 -2.78 22.45
CA ASP A 743 15.04 -4.15 21.99
C ASP A 743 14.73 -5.14 23.10
N ARG A 744 15.32 -4.98 24.30
CA ARG A 744 15.02 -5.82 25.46
C ARG A 744 13.53 -5.79 25.78
N TYR A 745 12.94 -4.60 25.74
CA TYR A 745 11.56 -4.36 26.16
C TYR A 745 10.55 -4.75 25.07
N LEU A 746 10.93 -4.67 23.79
CA LEU A 746 10.13 -5.21 22.69
C LEU A 746 10.04 -6.75 22.76
N THR A 747 11.16 -7.43 23.06
CA THR A 747 11.17 -8.87 23.34
C THR A 747 10.35 -9.21 24.57
N LEU A 748 10.60 -8.54 25.70
CA LEU A 748 9.90 -8.81 26.95
C LEU A 748 8.38 -8.61 26.84
N ALA A 749 7.91 -7.58 26.14
CA ALA A 749 6.49 -7.32 25.94
C ALA A 749 5.78 -8.50 25.27
N ARG A 750 6.36 -9.01 24.18
CA ARG A 750 5.77 -10.11 23.42
C ARG A 750 5.90 -11.46 24.13
N THR A 751 6.97 -11.69 24.89
CA THR A 751 7.06 -12.80 25.85
C THR A 751 5.95 -12.70 26.88
N ALA A 752 5.70 -11.51 27.44
CA ALA A 752 4.65 -11.28 28.43
C ALA A 752 3.24 -11.54 27.87
N VAL A 753 2.97 -11.25 26.59
CA VAL A 753 1.71 -11.65 25.91
C VAL A 753 1.58 -13.17 25.85
N ARG A 754 2.59 -13.89 25.30
CA ARG A 754 2.57 -15.36 25.19
C ARG A 754 2.26 -16.01 26.54
N ASP A 755 2.93 -15.55 27.59
CA ASP A 755 2.72 -16.00 28.97
C ASP A 755 1.35 -15.61 29.55
N ALA A 756 0.74 -14.51 29.08
CA ALA A 756 -0.57 -14.05 29.55
C ALA A 756 -1.71 -14.91 29.03
N THR A 757 -1.59 -15.39 27.77
CA THR A 757 -2.62 -16.17 27.08
C THR A 757 -2.88 -17.53 27.73
N ALA A 758 -2.04 -17.95 28.70
CA ALA A 758 -2.22 -19.14 29.52
C ALA A 758 -2.59 -20.40 28.70
N LEU A 759 -1.96 -20.54 27.54
CA LEU A 759 -2.29 -21.56 26.55
C LEU A 759 -2.16 -22.95 27.18
N LYS A 760 -3.17 -23.79 26.95
CA LYS A 760 -3.17 -25.20 27.33
C LYS A 760 -3.24 -26.09 26.10
N LEU A 761 -2.61 -27.26 26.16
CA LEU A 761 -2.90 -28.41 25.30
C LEU A 761 -3.48 -29.49 26.19
N ASP A 762 -4.68 -29.98 25.90
CA ASP A 762 -5.35 -31.04 26.67
C ASP A 762 -5.25 -30.83 28.21
N GLU A 763 -5.72 -29.66 28.65
CA GLU A 763 -5.64 -29.12 30.03
C GLU A 763 -4.24 -28.81 30.60
N LEU A 764 -3.16 -29.36 30.02
CA LEU A 764 -1.77 -29.13 30.43
C LEU A 764 -1.29 -27.71 30.04
N PRO A 765 -0.73 -26.92 30.97
CA PRO A 765 -0.14 -25.61 30.67
C PRO A 765 1.05 -25.70 29.69
N LEU A 766 1.09 -24.83 28.67
CA LEU A 766 2.10 -24.82 27.61
C LEU A 766 3.54 -24.66 28.15
N ASP A 767 3.73 -23.96 29.27
CA ASP A 767 5.04 -23.76 29.89
C ASP A 767 5.68 -25.05 30.44
N THR A 768 4.89 -26.11 30.66
CA THR A 768 5.38 -27.43 31.07
C THR A 768 6.02 -28.25 29.94
N PHE A 769 5.92 -27.81 28.69
CA PHE A 769 6.50 -28.49 27.51
C PHE A 769 7.93 -27.99 27.23
N ASP A 770 8.72 -28.79 26.50
CA ASP A 770 10.06 -28.40 26.06
C ASP A 770 10.06 -27.18 25.12
N ALA A 771 11.13 -26.39 25.13
CA ALA A 771 11.17 -25.11 24.41
C ALA A 771 10.94 -25.22 22.87
N PRO A 772 11.55 -26.18 22.15
CA PRO A 772 11.22 -26.43 20.74
C PRO A 772 9.74 -26.80 20.51
N THR A 773 9.14 -27.64 21.35
CA THR A 773 7.70 -27.96 21.28
C THR A 773 6.84 -26.73 21.52
N ARG A 774 7.14 -25.90 22.53
CA ARG A 774 6.41 -24.65 22.79
C ARG A 774 6.46 -23.71 21.59
N PHE A 775 7.65 -23.53 21.03
CA PHE A 775 7.86 -22.76 19.81
C PHE A 775 7.00 -23.28 18.64
N ALA A 776 7.03 -24.59 18.39
CA ALA A 776 6.31 -25.21 17.27
C ALA A 776 4.78 -25.11 17.43
N VAL A 777 4.24 -25.38 18.62
CA VAL A 777 2.81 -25.24 18.94
C VAL A 777 2.36 -23.78 18.81
N PHE A 778 3.13 -22.84 19.37
CA PHE A 778 2.80 -21.42 19.30
C PHE A 778 2.84 -20.89 17.86
N TRP A 779 3.83 -21.32 17.07
CA TRP A 779 3.89 -21.05 15.63
C TRP A 779 2.66 -21.59 14.90
N GLN A 780 2.27 -22.85 15.17
CA GLN A 780 1.15 -23.50 14.51
C GLN A 780 -0.17 -22.77 14.80
N ARG A 781 -0.41 -22.35 16.06
CA ARG A 781 -1.59 -21.56 16.44
C ARG A 781 -1.65 -20.19 15.77
N LEU A 782 -0.50 -19.53 15.53
CA LEU A 782 -0.45 -18.20 14.92
C LEU A 782 -0.49 -18.22 13.38
N TYR A 783 0.17 -19.17 12.73
CA TYR A 783 0.44 -19.13 11.29
C TYR A 783 0.11 -20.44 10.55
N ALA A 784 -0.20 -21.52 11.26
CA ALA A 784 -0.35 -22.87 10.71
C ALA A 784 0.83 -23.24 9.78
N ARG A 785 0.52 -23.66 8.53
CA ARG A 785 1.52 -24.00 7.48
C ARG A 785 2.02 -22.79 6.66
N SER A 786 1.75 -21.55 7.08
CA SER A 786 2.13 -20.34 6.32
C SER A 786 3.62 -20.03 6.41
N ASP A 787 4.16 -19.35 5.39
CA ASP A 787 5.50 -18.74 5.49
C ASP A 787 5.45 -17.50 6.40
N VAL A 788 6.38 -17.43 7.36
CA VAL A 788 6.56 -16.34 8.32
C VAL A 788 7.84 -15.56 7.96
N PRO A 789 7.82 -14.22 7.88
CA PRO A 789 9.01 -13.41 7.57
C PRO A 789 10.16 -13.64 8.55
N LYS A 790 11.41 -13.53 8.06
CA LYS A 790 12.61 -13.85 8.85
C LYS A 790 12.72 -13.12 10.19
N GLY A 791 12.34 -11.85 10.24
CA GLY A 791 12.36 -11.06 11.49
C GLY A 791 11.36 -11.58 12.53
N GLU A 792 10.17 -11.97 12.08
CA GLU A 792 9.12 -12.52 12.95
C GLU A 792 9.47 -13.96 13.39
N ALA A 793 10.05 -14.76 12.51
CA ALA A 793 10.57 -16.09 12.86
C ALA A 793 11.69 -16.01 13.92
N ARG A 794 12.63 -15.05 13.76
CA ARG A 794 13.68 -14.77 14.75
C ARG A 794 13.09 -14.33 16.08
N PHE A 795 12.04 -13.49 16.06
CA PHE A 795 11.34 -13.08 17.27
C PHE A 795 10.81 -14.30 18.05
N LEU A 796 10.07 -15.19 17.37
CA LEU A 796 9.42 -16.33 18.00
C LEU A 796 10.43 -17.28 18.66
N ALA A 797 11.58 -17.50 18.01
CA ALA A 797 12.67 -18.28 18.59
C ALA A 797 13.25 -17.61 19.86
N GLN A 798 13.47 -16.29 19.83
CA GLN A 798 14.01 -15.53 20.96
C GLN A 798 13.09 -15.53 22.18
N ALA A 799 11.77 -15.61 22.02
CA ALA A 799 10.83 -15.67 23.14
C ALA A 799 11.03 -16.91 24.04
N ASP A 800 11.53 -18.02 23.47
CA ASP A 800 11.85 -19.27 24.16
C ASP A 800 13.38 -19.48 24.35
N ASN A 801 14.19 -18.44 24.14
CA ASN A 801 15.66 -18.45 24.18
C ASN A 801 16.34 -19.40 23.16
N LEU A 802 15.66 -19.72 22.05
CA LEU A 802 16.16 -20.56 20.97
C LEU A 802 16.89 -19.73 19.90
N ARG A 803 17.90 -20.30 19.23
CA ARG A 803 18.52 -19.66 18.05
C ARG A 803 17.81 -20.12 16.77
N LEU A 804 17.48 -19.19 15.88
CA LEU A 804 16.74 -19.49 14.65
C LEU A 804 17.51 -20.46 13.74
N GLU A 805 18.84 -20.41 13.81
CA GLU A 805 19.77 -21.26 13.08
C GLU A 805 19.67 -22.74 13.49
N GLU A 806 19.37 -23.03 14.78
CA GLU A 806 19.20 -24.38 15.32
C GLU A 806 17.85 -25.01 14.92
N LEU A 807 16.84 -24.17 14.72
CA LEU A 807 15.49 -24.61 14.33
C LEU A 807 15.39 -24.95 12.84
N ARG A 808 16.35 -24.49 12.02
CA ARG A 808 16.39 -24.75 10.58
C ARG A 808 16.76 -26.21 10.32
N GLY A 809 16.04 -26.88 9.42
CA GLY A 809 16.13 -28.32 9.28
C GLY A 809 15.20 -28.99 10.28
N ALA A 810 15.53 -29.00 11.57
CA ALA A 810 14.76 -29.68 12.62
C ALA A 810 13.24 -29.35 12.58
N LEU A 811 12.89 -28.08 12.81
CA LEU A 811 11.49 -27.61 12.88
C LEU A 811 11.09 -26.68 11.73
N LEU A 812 12.03 -26.03 11.05
CA LEU A 812 11.77 -24.99 10.04
C LEU A 812 12.43 -25.28 8.69
N THR A 813 11.67 -25.10 7.62
CA THR A 813 12.16 -25.03 6.24
C THR A 813 12.21 -23.58 5.79
N GLU A 814 13.32 -23.15 5.18
CA GLU A 814 13.43 -21.80 4.60
C GLU A 814 12.74 -21.74 3.24
N SER A 815 12.02 -20.64 2.99
CA SER A 815 11.40 -20.30 1.72
C SER A 815 11.84 -18.90 1.27
N LYS A 816 11.46 -18.50 0.04
CA LYS A 816 11.75 -17.14 -0.47
C LYS A 816 11.10 -16.03 0.36
N SER A 817 10.04 -16.36 1.09
CA SER A 817 9.24 -15.47 1.94
C SER A 817 9.72 -15.43 3.40
N GLY A 818 10.55 -16.40 3.84
CA GLY A 818 11.01 -16.51 5.21
C GLY A 818 11.18 -17.96 5.65
N TYR A 819 10.46 -18.39 6.68
CA TYR A 819 10.50 -19.76 7.22
C TYR A 819 9.10 -20.35 7.33
N ARG A 820 9.01 -21.68 7.34
CA ARG A 820 7.76 -22.44 7.49
C ARG A 820 7.97 -23.61 8.44
N LEU A 821 7.01 -23.85 9.32
CA LEU A 821 7.00 -25.02 10.20
C LEU A 821 6.91 -26.32 9.40
N ARG A 822 7.83 -27.26 9.67
CA ARG A 822 7.79 -28.63 9.15
C ARG A 822 6.72 -29.44 9.88
N LEU A 823 5.99 -30.24 9.12
CA LEU A 823 5.03 -31.25 9.61
C LEU A 823 5.21 -32.61 8.90
N ASP A 824 6.11 -32.65 7.93
CA ASP A 824 6.74 -33.83 7.37
C ASP A 824 7.64 -34.53 8.41
N ALA A 825 8.09 -35.76 8.12
CA ALA A 825 8.95 -36.53 9.01
C ALA A 825 10.18 -35.72 9.49
N PRO A 826 10.59 -35.83 10.76
CA PRO A 826 11.91 -35.37 11.19
C PRO A 826 13.00 -36.23 10.54
N ASP A 827 14.20 -35.66 10.38
CA ASP A 827 15.30 -36.36 9.70
C ASP A 827 15.95 -37.44 10.59
N VAL A 828 15.84 -37.28 11.92
CA VAL A 828 16.21 -38.25 12.97
C VAL A 828 15.20 -38.14 14.13
N VAL A 829 14.84 -39.25 14.76
CA VAL A 829 14.17 -39.28 16.08
C VAL A 829 15.11 -39.96 17.09
N GLY A 830 15.30 -39.34 18.26
CA GLY A 830 16.11 -39.86 19.35
C GLY A 830 15.70 -39.24 20.70
N GLU A 831 16.38 -39.61 21.78
CA GLU A 831 16.13 -39.13 23.16
C GLU A 831 16.00 -37.59 23.24
N GLN A 832 16.87 -36.86 22.54
CA GLN A 832 16.89 -35.38 22.55
C GLN A 832 15.84 -34.72 21.63
N SER A 833 15.07 -35.50 20.85
CA SER A 833 14.01 -34.95 19.99
C SER A 833 12.88 -34.36 20.84
N SER A 834 12.40 -33.19 20.42
CA SER A 834 11.24 -32.54 21.04
C SER A 834 9.97 -33.40 20.89
N ALA A 835 9.00 -33.23 21.79
CA ALA A 835 7.71 -33.93 21.68
C ALA A 835 7.04 -33.66 20.31
N PHE A 836 7.18 -32.45 19.77
CA PHE A 836 6.69 -32.09 18.43
C PHE A 836 7.37 -32.86 17.29
N GLU A 837 8.68 -33.11 17.37
CA GLU A 837 9.40 -33.93 16.39
C GLU A 837 9.02 -35.41 16.49
N VAL A 838 8.90 -35.95 17.71
CA VAL A 838 8.44 -37.33 17.92
C VAL A 838 7.04 -37.52 17.32
N VAL A 839 6.10 -36.61 17.55
CA VAL A 839 4.75 -36.69 16.96
C VAL A 839 4.76 -36.58 15.43
N ARG A 840 5.64 -35.78 14.82
CA ARG A 840 5.85 -35.79 13.36
C ARG A 840 6.39 -37.13 12.86
N GLY A 841 7.30 -37.75 13.62
CA GLY A 841 7.77 -39.12 13.36
C GLY A 841 6.62 -40.13 13.42
N MET A 842 5.75 -40.04 14.43
CA MET A 842 4.56 -40.89 14.57
C MET A 842 3.61 -40.74 13.38
N ALA A 843 3.35 -39.51 12.92
CA ALA A 843 2.53 -39.27 11.73
C ALA A 843 3.12 -39.94 10.47
N ALA A 844 4.43 -39.82 10.26
CA ALA A 844 5.11 -40.41 9.11
C ALA A 844 5.21 -41.94 9.17
N ALA A 845 5.44 -42.51 10.36
CA ALA A 845 5.55 -43.95 10.56
C ALA A 845 4.20 -44.68 10.50
N TRP A 846 3.10 -43.97 10.82
CA TRP A 846 1.74 -44.50 10.63
C TRP A 846 1.47 -44.86 9.17
N ASP A 847 1.85 -43.99 8.24
CA ASP A 847 1.68 -44.22 6.79
C ASP A 847 2.61 -45.33 6.24
N GLN A 848 3.64 -45.73 7.00
CA GLN A 848 4.60 -46.76 6.62
C GLN A 848 4.26 -48.15 7.19
N ASN A 849 3.99 -48.24 8.49
CA ASN A 849 3.73 -49.52 9.18
C ASN A 849 2.70 -49.38 10.34
N ALA A 850 1.74 -48.47 10.20
CA ALA A 850 0.60 -48.28 11.11
C ALA A 850 0.98 -48.27 12.61
N THR A 851 0.36 -49.12 13.44
CA THR A 851 0.57 -49.15 14.89
C THR A 851 1.98 -49.60 15.30
N GLU A 852 2.62 -50.47 14.51
CA GLU A 852 3.98 -50.95 14.79
C GLU A 852 5.03 -49.90 14.48
N GLY A 853 4.89 -49.19 13.34
CA GLY A 853 5.77 -48.08 12.99
C GLY A 853 5.75 -46.97 14.05
N VAL A 854 4.56 -46.64 14.57
CA VAL A 854 4.42 -45.64 15.63
C VAL A 854 5.00 -46.11 16.96
N ALA A 855 4.82 -47.38 17.33
CA ALA A 855 5.45 -47.96 18.52
C ALA A 855 6.99 -47.94 18.42
N ALA A 856 7.55 -48.18 17.23
CA ALA A 856 9.00 -48.08 17.01
C ALA A 856 9.52 -46.63 17.16
N VAL A 857 8.78 -45.62 16.67
CA VAL A 857 9.15 -44.20 16.86
C VAL A 857 9.11 -43.80 18.34
N LEU A 858 8.12 -44.26 19.11
CA LEU A 858 8.07 -44.03 20.56
C LEU A 858 9.28 -44.61 21.28
N ALA A 859 9.69 -45.83 20.91
CA ALA A 859 10.88 -46.47 21.46
C ALA A 859 12.18 -45.74 21.07
N GLN A 860 12.32 -45.32 19.81
CA GLN A 860 13.48 -44.56 19.33
C GLN A 860 13.62 -43.19 20.00
N GLY A 861 12.50 -42.50 20.27
CA GLY A 861 12.47 -41.23 20.99
C GLY A 861 12.50 -41.36 22.52
N GLU A 862 12.66 -42.58 23.05
CA GLU A 862 12.57 -42.93 24.48
C GLU A 862 11.33 -42.37 25.20
N ARG A 863 10.21 -42.22 24.49
CA ARG A 863 8.97 -41.66 25.04
C ARG A 863 8.08 -42.75 25.61
N LEU A 864 7.64 -42.53 26.86
CA LEU A 864 6.64 -43.38 27.50
C LEU A 864 5.34 -43.33 26.68
N PRO A 865 4.70 -44.47 26.34
CA PRO A 865 3.47 -44.45 25.57
C PRO A 865 2.25 -43.87 26.32
N THR A 866 2.42 -43.55 27.59
CA THR A 866 1.47 -42.86 28.47
C THR A 866 1.87 -41.40 28.74
N ASP A 867 2.84 -40.85 28.01
CA ASP A 867 3.28 -39.45 28.11
C ASP A 867 2.13 -38.51 27.69
N ALA A 868 1.51 -37.86 28.68
CA ALA A 868 0.39 -36.96 28.48
C ALA A 868 0.77 -35.73 27.64
N HIS A 869 2.01 -35.23 27.76
CA HIS A 869 2.50 -34.12 26.95
C HIS A 869 2.60 -34.52 25.48
N LEU A 870 3.11 -35.72 25.19
CA LEU A 870 3.18 -36.22 23.83
C LEU A 870 1.79 -36.32 23.19
N TRP A 871 0.81 -36.93 23.89
CA TRP A 871 -0.56 -37.07 23.39
C TRP A 871 -1.30 -35.72 23.26
N ALA A 872 -1.03 -34.76 24.14
CA ALA A 872 -1.55 -33.40 24.02
C ALA A 872 -1.05 -32.69 22.74
N VAL A 873 0.22 -32.91 22.35
CA VAL A 873 0.76 -32.40 21.07
C VAL A 873 0.11 -33.10 19.86
N VAL A 874 -0.17 -34.41 19.94
CA VAL A 874 -0.96 -35.11 18.90
C VAL A 874 -2.33 -34.45 18.72
N GLY A 875 -3.03 -34.16 19.81
CA GLY A 875 -4.34 -33.49 19.79
C GLY A 875 -4.28 -32.09 19.18
N GLU A 876 -3.27 -31.30 19.55
CA GLU A 876 -3.07 -29.96 19.01
C GLU A 876 -2.83 -29.95 17.49
N ILE A 877 -1.93 -30.81 17.00
CA ILE A 877 -1.64 -30.86 15.56
C ILE A 877 -2.88 -31.27 14.75
N VAL A 878 -3.70 -32.20 15.27
CA VAL A 878 -4.98 -32.58 14.65
C VAL A 878 -5.98 -31.43 14.67
N ALA A 879 -6.11 -30.70 15.78
CA ALA A 879 -7.06 -29.59 15.93
C ALA A 879 -6.75 -28.38 15.01
N GLN A 880 -5.47 -28.11 14.75
CA GLN A 880 -5.04 -26.97 13.92
C GLN A 880 -4.98 -27.28 12.41
N LEU A 881 -5.25 -28.52 11.98
CA LEU A 881 -5.17 -28.93 10.58
C LEU A 881 -6.55 -29.30 10.00
N PRO A 882 -6.82 -29.03 8.71
CA PRO A 882 -8.04 -29.49 8.07
C PRO A 882 -8.17 -31.03 8.13
N PRO A 883 -9.36 -31.61 8.35
CA PRO A 883 -9.56 -33.07 8.37
C PRO A 883 -9.18 -33.80 7.06
N SER A 884 -8.97 -33.07 5.97
CA SER A 884 -8.48 -33.57 4.70
C SER A 884 -6.95 -33.73 4.62
N ASP A 885 -6.20 -33.10 5.52
CA ASP A 885 -4.73 -33.14 5.60
C ASP A 885 -4.22 -34.54 5.95
N GLN A 886 -3.15 -34.98 5.30
CA GLN A 886 -2.57 -36.32 5.49
C GLN A 886 -2.02 -36.51 6.91
N VAL A 887 -1.35 -35.50 7.46
CA VAL A 887 -0.80 -35.54 8.83
C VAL A 887 -1.94 -35.60 9.85
N ALA A 888 -3.01 -34.83 9.64
CA ALA A 888 -4.19 -34.87 10.49
C ALA A 888 -4.88 -36.24 10.47
N LYS A 889 -5.00 -36.87 9.28
CA LYS A 889 -5.56 -38.22 9.13
C LYS A 889 -4.72 -39.29 9.84
N ALA A 890 -3.40 -39.27 9.63
CA ALA A 890 -2.47 -40.18 10.29
C ALA A 890 -2.56 -40.05 11.81
N LEU A 891 -2.45 -38.82 12.34
CA LEU A 891 -2.54 -38.57 13.79
C LEU A 891 -3.92 -38.87 14.39
N THR A 892 -5.01 -38.61 13.67
CA THR A 892 -6.36 -39.04 14.09
C THR A 892 -6.46 -40.56 14.20
N ALA A 893 -5.82 -41.30 13.28
CA ALA A 893 -5.79 -42.76 13.33
C ALA A 893 -4.87 -43.27 14.46
N VAL A 894 -3.76 -42.60 14.73
CA VAL A 894 -2.89 -42.84 15.89
C VAL A 894 -3.65 -42.66 17.21
N GLN A 895 -4.41 -41.57 17.38
CA GLN A 895 -5.27 -41.36 18.56
C GLN A 895 -6.29 -42.48 18.75
N ARG A 896 -6.96 -42.91 17.68
CA ARG A 896 -7.93 -44.01 17.72
C ARG A 896 -7.32 -45.37 18.10
N ASN A 897 -6.03 -45.54 17.88
CA ASN A 897 -5.30 -46.79 18.15
C ASN A 897 -4.33 -46.67 19.34
N ALA A 898 -4.44 -45.61 20.16
CA ALA A 898 -3.51 -45.32 21.24
C ALA A 898 -3.29 -46.53 22.19
N ALA A 899 -4.35 -47.19 22.64
CA ALA A 899 -4.24 -48.37 23.51
C ALA A 899 -3.44 -49.53 22.90
N THR A 900 -3.61 -49.78 21.60
CA THR A 900 -2.85 -50.80 20.85
C THR A 900 -1.38 -50.41 20.73
N ILE A 901 -1.10 -49.15 20.41
CA ILE A 901 0.25 -48.57 20.28
C ILE A 901 0.97 -48.64 21.64
N THR A 902 0.31 -48.28 22.73
CA THR A 902 0.84 -48.39 24.10
C THR A 902 1.22 -49.82 24.46
N SER A 903 0.37 -50.80 24.13
CA SER A 903 0.66 -52.23 24.36
C SER A 903 1.88 -52.71 23.56
N LEU A 904 1.98 -52.33 22.27
CA LEU A 904 3.11 -52.69 21.40
C LEU A 904 4.41 -52.01 21.84
N ALA A 905 4.39 -50.73 22.17
CA ALA A 905 5.57 -49.99 22.61
C ALA A 905 6.10 -50.49 23.97
N HIS A 906 5.22 -50.87 24.92
CA HIS A 906 5.66 -51.55 26.15
C HIS A 906 6.34 -52.89 25.89
N ARG A 907 5.91 -53.65 24.86
CA ARG A 907 6.59 -54.88 24.43
C ARG A 907 7.93 -54.60 23.76
N ALA A 908 8.04 -53.57 22.94
CA ALA A 908 9.30 -53.17 22.32
C ALA A 908 10.36 -52.76 23.36
N VAL A 909 9.98 -51.97 24.36
CA VAL A 909 10.86 -51.55 25.47
C VAL A 909 11.26 -52.73 26.36
N THR A 910 10.33 -53.64 26.67
CA THR A 910 10.69 -54.84 27.48
C THR A 910 11.53 -55.86 26.68
N ALA A 911 11.36 -55.94 25.36
CA ALA A 911 12.22 -56.74 24.49
C ALA A 911 13.66 -56.18 24.43
N SER A 912 13.85 -54.87 24.24
CA SER A 912 15.20 -54.27 24.21
C SER A 912 15.93 -54.35 25.55
N ALA A 913 15.20 -54.19 26.66
CA ALA A 913 15.73 -54.44 28.01
C ALA A 913 16.10 -55.94 28.22
N GLY A 914 15.30 -56.85 27.68
CA GLY A 914 15.59 -58.28 27.68
C GLY A 914 16.83 -58.64 26.87
N GLU A 915 17.03 -58.02 25.71
CA GLU A 915 18.22 -58.22 24.87
C GLU A 915 19.50 -57.67 25.49
N SER A 916 19.45 -56.53 26.20
CA SER A 916 20.63 -56.01 26.92
C SER A 916 21.04 -56.92 28.09
N VAL A 917 20.06 -57.45 28.84
CA VAL A 917 20.30 -58.45 29.89
C VAL A 917 20.77 -59.78 29.30
N ALA A 918 20.26 -60.20 28.13
CA ALA A 918 20.72 -61.39 27.43
C ALA A 918 22.15 -61.24 26.88
N GLN A 919 22.54 -60.06 26.39
CA GLN A 919 23.93 -59.78 25.98
C GLN A 919 24.90 -59.77 27.17
N LEU A 920 24.47 -59.26 28.33
CA LEU A 920 25.22 -59.37 29.59
C LEU A 920 25.28 -60.81 30.13
N ALA A 921 24.27 -61.64 29.86
CA ALA A 921 24.22 -63.05 30.26
C ALA A 921 24.93 -63.99 29.28
N LEU A 922 25.18 -63.58 28.02
CA LEU A 922 25.88 -64.35 26.99
C LEU A 922 27.41 -64.17 27.01
N SER A 923 27.94 -63.36 27.94
CA SER A 923 29.39 -63.15 28.12
C SER A 923 30.07 -64.10 29.13
N LEU A 924 29.33 -65.04 29.73
CA LEU A 924 29.81 -66.11 30.62
C LEU A 924 28.83 -67.31 30.52
N PRO A 925 29.19 -68.55 30.92
CA PRO A 925 30.48 -69.07 31.40
C PRO A 925 31.06 -70.08 30.35
N ASP A 926 31.87 -71.12 30.59
CA ASP A 926 32.47 -71.74 31.80
C ASP A 926 33.71 -72.59 31.42
N GLU A 927 34.57 -72.93 32.39
CA GLU A 927 35.24 -74.25 32.53
C GLU A 927 36.14 -74.32 33.80
N GLU A 928 35.63 -74.90 34.89
CA GLU A 928 36.42 -75.64 35.88
C GLU A 928 36.31 -77.16 35.59
N SER A 929 37.30 -77.75 34.89
CA SER A 929 37.88 -79.09 35.18
C SER A 929 38.93 -79.52 34.14
#